data_AF-A0A246JHL6-F1
#
_entry.id   AF-A0A246JHL6-F1
#
_cell.length_a   1.000
_cell.length_b   1.000
_cell.length_c   1.000
_cell.angle_alpha   90.00
_cell.angle_beta   90.00
_cell.angle_gamma   90.00
#
_symmetry.space_group_name_H-M   'P 1'
#
loop_
_entity.id
_entity.type
_entity.pdbx_description
1 polymer ?
#
loop_
_entity_poly.entity_id
_entity_poly.type
_entity_poly.pdbx_seq_one_letter_code
_entity_poly.pdbx_strand_id
1 'polypeptide(L)'
;MNASFTPPDPAWTVPATAAPMIALLRPVRRPPRRAWMRAVSIGLTLMLMLVLALSAGPARAACGSLGCVSAGPRLASVNSTQGVLLNALLGGLTNSTLTLTVLDWNTLATGDLSLLRTVSALQASVNASTPASTLTANATVAQILTAASTGATAEGRTQLAASLNALAIALNGLSTPIQLGQLLQSNGVLGTTRINALELVTGVIQLYNGSNVATTPNPITLSGSSLGLGSLIGNVALQAQVVEPPVINCGAVGTSFHSAAIRVKLSIDLVSVALNVSVLDVLLGGTVSASIAHLDVYVEVARTDGVLTAINALSSAVTVQATPGVAALYLGTISDSLFFNRNHAINVASDLTWGTIGQLSVGALTVDILAQAAAVGSAVGASTVTLTPGSPTATVYSNAGFATTLVSTLIGNLQVNLGPGLAGGLVTSVINLLKPILQTALTTTVNSLVTGLIDPLLNLLGIRLGETDISTEGVVMACAVSGNVYSDVNHNGALDGGEAGTGLTLYAKLIPATQPAGPAVAVAAISPSAGTFSFTSVAAAGYSVVINATASATDLVPATPAGWLGTEAPTLTRSFTLSTADVPNQRFGLFNGSKLSGTIFKDNGLGGGIANNGIRDGTEPPLSGGVITATDAGATLLDRAVSADLGTYTLWIPASASGAVQVAHAGLDASWLVVSGAPGTTGGSFSQANGTVSFTPTAGTVYTGLNFGDVPVNVLQPDGQQSVLAGSAVVYAHSFTSGTGGTVTLSASAPATPGWTQLVYLDANCNGLIDPGEVVVSGAITMVADQKLCLLVKVTSPAGATDGAQLPLTLSAHYVYANSALTRDLQRSDLTTVGEPAATGLKLVKTVDKTSAVSGDVITYTITYTNQSTAALATLKIQDATPAYTVLQTVACGPVPNAQISCAVSTQPAVGASGRIEWTFTGTLGSGLSGNVTFAVKLQ
;
A
#
# COMPACT_ATOMS: atom_id res chain seq x y z
N MET A 1 13.98 -60.14 46.99
CA MET A 1 13.77 -61.31 46.11
C MET A 1 14.13 -60.90 44.69
N ASN A 2 14.84 -61.75 43.96
CA ASN A 2 15.25 -61.73 42.53
C ASN A 2 15.17 -60.36 41.79
N ALA A 3 16.27 -59.63 41.52
CA ALA A 3 17.40 -59.91 40.59
C ALA A 3 17.07 -59.58 39.12
N SER A 4 17.95 -59.03 38.26
CA SER A 4 19.37 -58.57 38.36
C SER A 4 19.63 -57.54 37.22
N PHE A 5 20.36 -56.43 37.40
CA PHE A 5 21.82 -56.23 37.25
C PHE A 5 22.45 -56.50 35.84
N THR A 6 23.49 -55.75 35.50
CA THR A 6 24.11 -55.49 34.15
C THR A 6 25.55 -56.08 34.02
N PRO A 7 26.38 -55.81 32.96
CA PRO A 7 26.17 -55.72 31.51
C PRO A 7 26.77 -56.97 30.79
N PRO A 8 27.96 -57.08 30.11
CA PRO A 8 29.02 -56.16 29.58
C PRO A 8 29.37 -56.33 28.06
N ASP A 9 30.43 -55.64 27.60
CA ASP A 9 31.20 -55.78 26.31
C ASP A 9 32.25 -56.95 26.42
N PRO A 10 33.01 -57.45 25.39
CA PRO A 10 34.00 -56.64 24.62
C PRO A 10 34.49 -57.07 23.19
N ALA A 11 34.96 -56.07 22.42
CA ALA A 11 36.23 -55.97 21.64
C ALA A 11 36.81 -57.06 20.68
N TRP A 12 37.39 -56.57 19.58
CA TRP A 12 38.75 -56.94 19.09
C TRP A 12 39.50 -55.70 18.55
N THR A 13 40.84 -55.71 18.63
CA THR A 13 41.78 -54.61 18.28
C THR A 13 43.09 -55.22 17.72
N VAL A 14 44.15 -54.55 17.25
CA VAL A 14 44.73 -53.16 17.21
C VAL A 14 45.60 -53.09 15.90
N PRO A 15 46.45 -52.07 15.56
CA PRO A 15 46.67 -50.68 16.02
C PRO A 15 46.77 -49.66 14.83
N ALA A 16 47.30 -48.45 15.08
CA ALA A 16 47.55 -47.37 14.10
C ALA A 16 49.05 -47.25 13.68
N THR A 17 49.37 -46.48 12.61
CA THR A 17 50.32 -45.32 12.63
C THR A 17 50.67 -44.73 11.24
N ALA A 18 50.92 -43.41 11.24
CA ALA A 18 51.85 -42.62 10.41
C ALA A 18 51.78 -42.55 8.85
N ALA A 19 52.23 -41.40 8.35
CA ALA A 19 52.33 -40.95 6.94
C ALA A 19 53.58 -41.55 6.21
N PRO A 20 53.81 -41.38 4.87
CA PRO A 20 53.99 -40.06 4.26
C PRO A 20 53.55 -39.86 2.77
N MET A 21 53.81 -38.63 2.33
CA MET A 21 53.72 -38.02 0.99
C MET A 21 54.74 -38.56 -0.04
N ILE A 22 54.36 -38.61 -1.34
CA ILE A 22 55.13 -38.26 -2.58
C ILE A 22 54.50 -38.93 -3.83
N ALA A 23 54.66 -38.31 -5.01
CA ALA A 23 53.94 -38.63 -6.24
C ALA A 23 54.79 -39.29 -7.34
N LEU A 24 54.15 -39.85 -8.38
CA LEU A 24 54.71 -39.96 -9.74
C LEU A 24 53.59 -40.11 -10.81
N LEU A 25 53.83 -39.59 -12.02
CA LEU A 25 52.80 -39.41 -13.06
C LEU A 25 52.78 -40.54 -14.12
N ARG A 26 51.63 -40.77 -14.75
CA ARG A 26 51.48 -41.17 -16.17
C ARG A 26 50.06 -40.83 -16.72
N PRO A 27 49.84 -40.81 -18.06
CA PRO A 27 49.13 -39.68 -18.67
C PRO A 27 47.66 -39.88 -19.05
N VAL A 28 46.92 -38.76 -19.09
CA VAL A 28 45.54 -38.66 -19.59
C VAL A 28 45.49 -38.54 -21.12
N ARG A 29 44.69 -39.37 -21.80
CA ARG A 29 44.34 -39.19 -23.22
C ARG A 29 43.24 -38.11 -23.35
N ARG A 30 43.42 -37.14 -24.26
CA ARG A 30 42.43 -36.08 -24.53
C ARG A 30 41.27 -36.59 -25.41
N PRO A 31 40.00 -36.27 -25.10
CA PRO A 31 38.86 -36.53 -26.00
C PRO A 31 38.79 -35.50 -27.15
N PRO A 32 38.05 -35.79 -28.26
CA PRO A 32 38.03 -34.95 -29.44
C PRO A 32 37.20 -33.65 -29.26
N ARG A 33 37.76 -32.52 -29.75
CA ARG A 33 37.23 -31.14 -29.60
C ARG A 33 35.75 -30.92 -29.99
N ARG A 34 35.14 -31.78 -30.82
CA ARG A 34 33.76 -31.61 -31.32
C ARG A 34 32.68 -31.89 -30.27
N ALA A 35 32.94 -32.72 -29.26
CA ALA A 35 31.96 -32.98 -28.20
C ALA A 35 31.84 -31.80 -27.23
N TRP A 36 32.99 -31.21 -26.85
CA TRP A 36 33.06 -30.16 -25.83
C TRP A 36 32.33 -28.88 -26.24
N MET A 37 32.45 -28.46 -27.51
CA MET A 37 31.72 -27.29 -28.03
C MET A 37 30.20 -27.47 -27.97
N ARG A 38 29.67 -28.67 -28.28
CA ARG A 38 28.24 -28.95 -28.18
C ARG A 38 27.75 -28.91 -26.73
N ALA A 39 28.51 -29.46 -25.79
CA ALA A 39 28.18 -29.39 -24.37
C ALA A 39 28.15 -27.94 -23.86
N VAL A 40 29.13 -27.11 -24.25
CA VAL A 40 29.17 -25.68 -23.88
C VAL A 40 28.01 -24.90 -24.51
N SER A 41 27.67 -25.11 -25.79
CA SER A 41 26.52 -24.44 -26.42
C SER A 41 25.17 -24.84 -25.79
N ILE A 42 25.00 -26.11 -25.41
CA ILE A 42 23.80 -26.58 -24.70
C ILE A 42 23.75 -26.00 -23.28
N GLY A 43 24.85 -26.02 -22.55
CA GLY A 43 24.94 -25.40 -21.22
C GLY A 43 24.63 -23.90 -21.23
N LEU A 44 25.17 -23.17 -22.21
CA LEU A 44 24.94 -21.73 -22.36
C LEU A 44 23.50 -21.41 -22.75
N THR A 45 22.86 -22.23 -23.59
CA THR A 45 21.44 -22.04 -23.94
C THR A 45 20.50 -22.47 -22.81
N LEU A 46 20.83 -23.50 -22.02
CA LEU A 46 20.08 -23.82 -20.79
C LEU A 46 20.20 -22.70 -19.76
N MET A 47 21.41 -22.16 -19.57
CA MET A 47 21.65 -21.05 -18.64
C MET A 47 20.97 -19.77 -19.11
N LEU A 48 20.95 -19.48 -20.41
CA LEU A 48 20.20 -18.35 -20.98
C LEU A 48 18.68 -18.53 -20.83
N MET A 49 18.15 -19.73 -21.10
CA MET A 49 16.73 -20.06 -20.84
C MET A 49 16.38 -19.91 -19.35
N LEU A 50 17.26 -20.35 -18.44
CA LEU A 50 17.07 -20.23 -17.00
C LEU A 50 17.11 -18.77 -16.55
N VAL A 51 18.04 -17.96 -17.08
CA VAL A 51 18.07 -16.50 -16.84
C VAL A 51 16.82 -15.82 -17.39
N LEU A 52 16.34 -16.18 -18.59
CA LEU A 52 15.07 -15.67 -19.11
C LEU A 52 13.89 -16.06 -18.19
N ALA A 53 13.83 -17.32 -17.75
CA ALA A 53 12.77 -17.82 -16.87
C ALA A 53 12.78 -17.17 -15.47
N LEU A 54 13.95 -16.86 -14.90
CA LEU A 54 14.04 -16.08 -13.66
C LEU A 54 13.84 -14.56 -13.87
N SER A 55 14.06 -14.04 -15.08
CA SER A 55 13.71 -12.66 -15.44
C SER A 55 12.23 -12.46 -15.75
N ALA A 56 11.49 -13.54 -15.98
CA ALA A 56 10.04 -13.53 -16.17
C ALA A 56 9.33 -13.31 -14.83
N GLY A 57 9.31 -12.06 -14.37
CA GLY A 57 8.42 -11.63 -13.31
C GLY A 57 6.96 -12.00 -13.62
N PRO A 58 6.12 -12.22 -12.60
CA PRO A 58 4.76 -12.72 -12.79
C PRO A 58 4.01 -11.83 -13.79
N ALA A 59 3.39 -12.47 -14.79
CA ALA A 59 2.64 -11.77 -15.83
C ALA A 59 1.55 -10.92 -15.18
N ARG A 60 1.75 -9.60 -15.15
CA ARG A 60 0.79 -8.64 -14.60
C ARG A 60 -0.51 -8.81 -15.39
N ALA A 61 -1.63 -8.91 -14.68
CA ALA A 61 -2.92 -8.90 -15.35
C ALA A 61 -3.02 -7.62 -16.20
N ALA A 62 -3.40 -7.81 -17.46
CA ALA A 62 -3.69 -6.70 -18.35
C ALA A 62 -5.03 -6.08 -17.93
N CYS A 63 -5.13 -4.76 -17.99
CA CYS A 63 -6.33 -4.05 -17.54
C CYS A 63 -7.57 -4.53 -18.30
N GLY A 64 -8.68 -4.66 -17.59
CA GLY A 64 -9.97 -5.02 -18.19
C GLY A 64 -10.42 -3.95 -19.19
N SER A 65 -11.04 -4.39 -20.29
CA SER A 65 -11.75 -3.48 -21.19
C SER A 65 -13.22 -3.42 -20.76
N LEU A 66 -13.71 -2.22 -20.44
CA LEU A 66 -15.11 -1.94 -20.15
C LEU A 66 -15.73 -1.17 -21.31
N GLY A 67 -16.96 -1.50 -21.68
CA GLY A 67 -17.75 -0.82 -22.70
C GLY A 67 -19.04 -0.29 -22.08
N CYS A 68 -19.43 0.92 -22.47
CA CYS A 68 -20.73 1.52 -22.15
C CYS A 68 -21.60 1.51 -23.39
N VAL A 69 -22.77 0.87 -23.32
CA VAL A 69 -23.71 0.75 -24.44
C VAL A 69 -25.15 1.01 -24.02
N SER A 70 -25.93 1.50 -24.97
CA SER A 70 -27.32 1.92 -24.81
C SER A 70 -28.15 1.56 -26.05
N ALA A 71 -29.47 1.47 -25.88
CA ALA A 71 -30.44 1.40 -26.97
C ALA A 71 -31.38 2.61 -26.85
N GLY A 72 -31.23 3.59 -27.76
CA GLY A 72 -31.77 4.93 -27.58
C GLY A 72 -31.55 5.86 -28.80
N PRO A 73 -32.17 7.05 -28.80
CA PRO A 73 -32.29 7.90 -29.99
C PRO A 73 -31.00 8.69 -30.29
N ARG A 74 -30.29 8.34 -31.37
CA ARG A 74 -29.09 9.04 -31.88
C ARG A 74 -29.38 9.86 -33.15
N LEU A 75 -30.33 10.78 -33.07
CA LEU A 75 -30.79 11.56 -34.23
C LEU A 75 -29.72 12.55 -34.72
N ALA A 76 -29.41 12.54 -36.02
CA ALA A 76 -28.48 13.50 -36.62
C ALA A 76 -29.02 14.95 -36.65
N SER A 77 -30.36 15.11 -36.67
CA SER A 77 -31.06 16.39 -36.54
C SER A 77 -32.55 16.16 -36.22
N VAL A 78 -33.24 17.24 -35.85
CA VAL A 78 -34.68 17.26 -35.55
C VAL A 78 -35.35 18.33 -36.42
N ASN A 79 -36.40 17.98 -37.15
CA ASN A 79 -37.20 18.93 -37.95
C ASN A 79 -38.41 19.49 -37.15
N SER A 80 -39.22 20.35 -37.78
CA SER A 80 -40.39 20.96 -37.14
C SER A 80 -41.43 19.94 -36.67
N THR A 81 -41.82 18.98 -37.51
CA THR A 81 -42.75 17.89 -37.15
C THR A 81 -42.20 17.05 -36.00
N GLN A 82 -40.91 16.69 -36.05
CA GLN A 82 -40.25 15.91 -35.00
C GLN A 82 -40.14 16.70 -33.68
N GLY A 83 -39.93 18.01 -33.72
CA GLY A 83 -39.94 18.86 -32.53
C GLY A 83 -41.32 18.99 -31.87
N VAL A 84 -42.39 19.00 -32.68
CA VAL A 84 -43.78 18.90 -32.17
C VAL A 84 -44.01 17.53 -31.50
N LEU A 85 -43.62 16.45 -32.18
CA LEU A 85 -43.75 15.09 -31.65
C LEU A 85 -42.92 14.84 -30.37
N LEU A 86 -41.69 15.38 -30.27
CA LEU A 86 -40.86 15.27 -29.06
C LEU A 86 -41.49 15.98 -27.86
N ASN A 87 -41.96 17.23 -28.04
CA ASN A 87 -42.66 17.96 -26.99
C ASN A 87 -43.92 17.19 -26.53
N ALA A 88 -44.66 16.60 -27.47
CA ALA A 88 -45.88 15.86 -27.17
C ALA A 88 -45.62 14.53 -26.45
N LEU A 89 -44.64 13.75 -26.92
CA LEU A 89 -44.32 12.42 -26.40
C LEU A 89 -43.70 12.49 -25.02
N LEU A 90 -42.71 13.37 -24.84
CA LEU A 90 -42.06 13.57 -23.54
C LEU A 90 -42.98 14.32 -22.58
N GLY A 91 -43.87 15.17 -23.09
CA GLY A 91 -44.95 15.79 -22.29
C GLY A 91 -45.96 14.76 -21.78
N GLY A 92 -46.46 13.86 -22.64
CA GLY A 92 -47.34 12.75 -22.24
C GLY A 92 -46.66 11.81 -21.23
N LEU A 93 -45.41 11.42 -21.48
CA LEU A 93 -44.61 10.61 -20.56
C LEU A 93 -44.32 11.28 -19.20
N THR A 94 -44.53 12.59 -19.05
CA THR A 94 -44.32 13.34 -17.80
C THR A 94 -45.58 14.02 -17.25
N ASN A 95 -46.75 13.86 -17.90
CA ASN A 95 -47.95 14.66 -17.65
C ASN A 95 -47.66 16.17 -17.54
N SER A 96 -46.84 16.69 -18.45
CA SER A 96 -46.35 18.07 -18.44
C SER A 96 -46.40 18.69 -19.84
N THR A 97 -46.58 20.00 -19.93
CA THR A 97 -46.58 20.72 -21.23
C THR A 97 -45.15 21.17 -21.56
N LEU A 98 -44.56 20.59 -22.60
CA LEU A 98 -43.24 20.98 -23.10
C LEU A 98 -43.35 21.94 -24.30
N THR A 99 -42.49 22.96 -24.32
CA THR A 99 -42.48 24.02 -25.34
C THR A 99 -41.06 24.31 -25.85
N LEU A 100 -40.21 23.29 -25.95
CA LEU A 100 -38.85 23.42 -26.47
C LEU A 100 -38.86 23.68 -27.98
N THR A 101 -37.93 24.49 -28.46
CA THR A 101 -37.84 24.83 -29.88
C THR A 101 -37.17 23.73 -30.71
N VAL A 102 -37.31 23.79 -32.03
CA VAL A 102 -36.56 22.92 -32.95
C VAL A 102 -35.05 23.10 -32.78
N LEU A 103 -34.58 24.31 -32.40
CA LEU A 103 -33.16 24.55 -32.14
C LEU A 103 -32.68 23.86 -30.85
N ASP A 104 -33.50 23.87 -29.79
CA ASP A 104 -33.20 23.15 -28.54
C ASP A 104 -33.12 21.64 -28.80
N TRP A 105 -34.10 21.08 -29.52
CA TRP A 105 -34.10 19.65 -29.85
C TRP A 105 -32.92 19.24 -30.74
N ASN A 106 -32.49 20.07 -31.70
CA ASN A 106 -31.25 19.82 -32.46
C ASN A 106 -30.01 19.88 -31.55
N THR A 107 -29.98 20.81 -30.60
CA THR A 107 -28.86 20.95 -29.66
C THR A 107 -28.76 19.74 -28.72
N LEU A 108 -29.89 19.19 -28.28
CA LEU A 108 -29.94 17.93 -27.51
C LEU A 108 -29.58 16.70 -28.36
N ALA A 109 -30.11 16.61 -29.59
CA ALA A 109 -29.86 15.48 -30.49
C ALA A 109 -28.40 15.38 -30.94
N THR A 110 -27.73 16.51 -31.19
CA THR A 110 -26.33 16.56 -31.65
C THR A 110 -25.31 16.75 -30.52
N GLY A 111 -25.74 16.99 -29.29
CA GLY A 111 -24.87 17.30 -28.17
C GLY A 111 -24.62 16.10 -27.25
N ASP A 112 -23.36 15.67 -27.10
CA ASP A 112 -22.97 14.71 -26.05
C ASP A 112 -22.57 15.40 -24.73
N LEU A 113 -22.64 14.65 -23.64
CA LEU A 113 -22.29 15.03 -22.27
C LEU A 113 -21.26 14.07 -21.69
N SER A 114 -20.28 14.56 -20.93
CA SER A 114 -19.47 13.66 -20.10
C SER A 114 -20.32 13.13 -18.95
N LEU A 115 -20.46 11.80 -18.86
CA LEU A 115 -21.12 11.16 -17.73
C LEU A 115 -20.37 11.43 -16.42
N LEU A 116 -19.03 11.44 -16.46
CA LEU A 116 -18.21 11.79 -15.30
C LEU A 116 -18.53 13.21 -14.78
N ARG A 117 -18.53 14.24 -15.64
CA ARG A 117 -18.88 15.61 -15.22
C ARG A 117 -20.31 15.73 -14.73
N THR A 118 -21.26 15.06 -15.40
CA THR A 118 -22.69 15.06 -15.02
C THR A 118 -22.89 14.44 -13.64
N VAL A 119 -22.27 13.28 -13.37
CA VAL A 119 -22.36 12.62 -12.06
C VAL A 119 -21.60 13.40 -10.99
N SER A 120 -20.44 14.02 -11.29
CA SER A 120 -19.77 14.91 -10.34
C SER A 120 -20.58 16.16 -9.98
N ALA A 121 -21.33 16.74 -10.93
CA ALA A 121 -22.25 17.85 -10.65
C ALA A 121 -23.46 17.38 -9.83
N LEU A 122 -24.01 16.21 -10.14
CA LEU A 122 -25.12 15.61 -9.38
C LEU A 122 -24.69 15.28 -7.95
N GLN A 123 -23.46 14.77 -7.76
CA GLN A 123 -22.88 14.42 -6.46
C GLN A 123 -22.95 15.62 -5.48
N ALA A 124 -22.63 16.82 -5.95
CA ALA A 124 -22.74 18.05 -5.17
C ALA A 124 -24.21 18.43 -4.88
N SER A 125 -25.13 18.18 -5.81
CA SER A 125 -26.58 18.45 -5.61
C SER A 125 -27.26 17.47 -4.65
N VAL A 126 -26.72 16.27 -4.43
CA VAL A 126 -27.30 15.23 -3.55
C VAL A 126 -26.47 14.95 -2.28
N ASN A 127 -25.35 15.67 -2.08
CA ASN A 127 -24.39 15.49 -0.97
C ASN A 127 -23.81 14.06 -0.88
N ALA A 128 -23.59 13.39 -2.01
CA ALA A 128 -23.00 12.06 -2.06
C ALA A 128 -21.47 12.10 -1.91
N SER A 129 -20.87 11.04 -1.35
CA SER A 129 -19.42 10.99 -1.06
C SER A 129 -18.57 10.48 -2.23
N THR A 130 -19.16 9.71 -3.14
CA THR A 130 -18.51 9.13 -4.33
C THR A 130 -19.45 9.11 -5.55
N PRO A 131 -18.91 9.03 -6.78
CA PRO A 131 -19.72 8.84 -7.99
C PRO A 131 -20.62 7.60 -7.93
N ALA A 132 -20.13 6.49 -7.37
CA ALA A 132 -20.94 5.27 -7.19
C ALA A 132 -22.14 5.52 -6.25
N SER A 133 -21.92 6.13 -5.08
CA SER A 133 -23.02 6.49 -4.17
C SER A 133 -24.00 7.52 -4.75
N THR A 134 -23.56 8.31 -5.74
CA THR A 134 -24.40 9.29 -6.44
C THR A 134 -25.40 8.62 -7.38
N LEU A 135 -25.03 7.50 -8.01
CA LEU A 135 -25.95 6.73 -8.86
C LEU A 135 -27.11 6.15 -8.04
N THR A 136 -26.84 5.68 -6.81
CA THR A 136 -27.86 5.18 -5.87
C THR A 136 -28.57 6.27 -5.05
N ALA A 137 -28.23 7.55 -5.25
CA ALA A 137 -28.84 8.65 -4.50
C ALA A 137 -30.21 9.04 -5.10
N ASN A 138 -31.13 9.42 -4.22
CA ASN A 138 -32.45 9.92 -4.61
C ASN A 138 -32.32 11.35 -5.19
N ALA A 139 -32.72 11.54 -6.44
CA ALA A 139 -32.71 12.84 -7.13
C ALA A 139 -33.98 13.06 -7.95
N THR A 140 -34.41 14.32 -8.12
CA THR A 140 -35.51 14.67 -9.03
C THR A 140 -35.01 14.77 -10.49
N VAL A 141 -35.94 14.71 -11.45
CA VAL A 141 -35.64 14.93 -12.88
C VAL A 141 -34.95 16.28 -13.10
N ALA A 142 -35.44 17.34 -12.46
CA ALA A 142 -34.85 18.67 -12.53
C ALA A 142 -33.42 18.73 -11.97
N GLN A 143 -33.11 18.02 -10.88
CA GLN A 143 -31.74 17.93 -10.33
C GLN A 143 -30.78 17.24 -11.31
N ILE A 144 -31.20 16.12 -11.93
CA ILE A 144 -30.38 15.39 -12.91
C ILE A 144 -30.12 16.24 -14.16
N LEU A 145 -31.14 16.93 -14.68
CA LEU A 145 -30.99 17.82 -15.84
C LEU A 145 -30.18 19.09 -15.54
N THR A 146 -30.29 19.64 -14.32
CA THR A 146 -29.45 20.76 -13.86
C THR A 146 -27.99 20.34 -13.69
N ALA A 147 -27.73 19.12 -13.20
CA ALA A 147 -26.39 18.54 -13.14
C ALA A 147 -25.80 18.32 -14.54
N ALA A 148 -26.61 17.84 -15.50
CA ALA A 148 -26.22 17.72 -16.90
C ALA A 148 -25.90 19.09 -17.54
N SER A 149 -26.72 20.11 -17.28
CA SER A 149 -26.48 21.50 -17.73
C SER A 149 -25.19 22.08 -17.12
N THR A 150 -24.94 21.84 -15.84
CA THR A 150 -23.70 22.22 -15.15
C THR A 150 -22.49 21.50 -15.75
N GLY A 151 -22.63 20.19 -16.04
CA GLY A 151 -21.64 19.38 -16.74
C GLY A 151 -21.31 19.94 -18.14
N ALA A 152 -22.32 20.27 -18.94
CA ALA A 152 -22.16 20.90 -20.25
C ALA A 152 -21.48 22.28 -20.17
N THR A 153 -21.83 23.09 -19.16
CA THR A 153 -21.19 24.39 -18.90
C THR A 153 -19.70 24.22 -18.60
N ALA A 154 -19.33 23.22 -17.80
CA ALA A 154 -17.94 22.85 -17.52
C ALA A 154 -17.18 22.23 -18.72
N GLU A 155 -17.85 22.06 -19.88
CA GLU A 155 -17.25 21.71 -21.17
C GLU A 155 -17.28 22.87 -22.19
N GLY A 156 -17.72 24.06 -21.78
CA GLY A 156 -17.94 25.19 -22.68
C GLY A 156 -19.13 25.03 -23.63
N ARG A 157 -19.95 23.98 -23.47
CA ARG A 157 -21.13 23.69 -24.31
C ARG A 157 -22.34 24.52 -23.84
N THR A 158 -22.22 25.84 -23.87
CA THR A 158 -23.21 26.79 -23.31
C THR A 158 -24.60 26.68 -23.93
N GLN A 159 -24.70 26.48 -25.25
CA GLN A 159 -25.98 26.27 -25.94
C GLN A 159 -26.71 25.02 -25.40
N LEU A 160 -25.98 23.91 -25.24
CA LEU A 160 -26.49 22.64 -24.70
C LEU A 160 -26.89 22.78 -23.23
N ALA A 161 -26.08 23.49 -22.44
CA ALA A 161 -26.42 23.82 -21.06
C ALA A 161 -27.74 24.61 -20.95
N ALA A 162 -27.97 25.57 -21.86
CA ALA A 162 -29.19 26.36 -21.89
C ALA A 162 -30.44 25.50 -22.20
N SER A 163 -30.40 24.65 -23.23
CA SER A 163 -31.53 23.78 -23.58
C SER A 163 -31.82 22.71 -22.51
N LEU A 164 -30.78 22.15 -21.87
CA LEU A 164 -30.93 21.25 -20.72
C LEU A 164 -31.57 21.97 -19.51
N ASN A 165 -31.16 23.21 -19.23
CA ASN A 165 -31.74 24.02 -18.16
C ASN A 165 -33.19 24.43 -18.45
N ALA A 166 -33.52 24.75 -19.70
CA ALA A 166 -34.90 25.03 -20.11
C ALA A 166 -35.82 23.82 -19.87
N LEU A 167 -35.36 22.60 -20.16
CA LEU A 167 -36.09 21.37 -19.84
C LEU A 167 -36.15 21.12 -18.31
N ALA A 168 -35.07 21.37 -17.57
CA ALA A 168 -35.07 21.24 -16.11
C ALA A 168 -36.11 22.16 -15.44
N ILE A 169 -36.27 23.38 -15.95
CA ILE A 169 -37.32 24.33 -15.53
C ILE A 169 -38.71 23.80 -15.88
N ALA A 170 -38.93 23.34 -17.12
CA ALA A 170 -40.21 22.81 -17.58
C ALA A 170 -40.67 21.57 -16.79
N LEU A 171 -39.73 20.74 -16.33
CA LEU A 171 -39.99 19.52 -15.55
C LEU A 171 -39.79 19.70 -14.04
N ASN A 172 -39.69 20.93 -13.53
CA ASN A 172 -39.50 21.20 -12.10
C ASN A 172 -40.70 20.80 -11.22
N GLY A 173 -41.87 20.51 -11.82
CA GLY A 173 -43.01 19.93 -11.11
C GLY A 173 -42.85 18.46 -10.73
N LEU A 174 -41.87 17.75 -11.30
CA LEU A 174 -41.63 16.31 -11.09
C LEU A 174 -40.85 16.07 -9.79
N SER A 175 -41.55 16.13 -8.66
CA SER A 175 -40.96 16.11 -7.32
C SER A 175 -40.63 14.73 -6.75
N THR A 176 -41.19 13.64 -7.29
CA THR A 176 -40.86 12.28 -6.82
C THR A 176 -39.41 11.94 -7.19
N PRO A 177 -38.58 11.43 -6.25
CA PRO A 177 -37.22 11.03 -6.57
C PRO A 177 -37.14 9.76 -7.42
N ILE A 178 -36.09 9.69 -8.22
CA ILE A 178 -35.59 8.50 -8.92
C ILE A 178 -34.10 8.32 -8.60
N GLN A 179 -33.52 7.16 -8.94
CA GLN A 179 -32.09 6.90 -8.76
C GLN A 179 -31.43 6.74 -10.14
N LEU A 180 -30.44 7.58 -10.45
CA LEU A 180 -29.80 7.59 -11.78
C LEU A 180 -29.16 6.23 -12.12
N GLY A 181 -28.74 5.46 -11.12
CA GLY A 181 -28.22 4.09 -11.25
C GLY A 181 -29.21 3.05 -11.75
N GLN A 182 -30.52 3.35 -11.77
CA GLN A 182 -31.52 2.51 -12.42
C GLN A 182 -31.48 2.67 -13.96
N LEU A 183 -31.08 3.86 -14.45
CA LEU A 183 -30.85 4.14 -15.87
C LEU A 183 -29.41 3.80 -16.29
N LEU A 184 -28.43 4.14 -15.46
CA LEU A 184 -27.00 4.05 -15.76
C LEU A 184 -26.29 3.13 -14.76
N GLN A 185 -26.16 1.84 -15.08
CA GLN A 185 -25.45 0.90 -14.21
C GLN A 185 -23.94 0.97 -14.50
N SER A 186 -23.18 1.45 -13.51
CA SER A 186 -21.72 1.54 -13.55
C SER A 186 -21.16 1.46 -12.13
N ASN A 187 -20.00 0.82 -11.97
CA ASN A 187 -19.26 0.76 -10.70
C ASN A 187 -18.54 2.09 -10.37
N GLY A 188 -19.11 3.23 -10.76
CA GLY A 188 -18.54 4.59 -10.62
C GLY A 188 -17.47 4.95 -11.67
N VAL A 189 -17.08 4.01 -12.54
CA VAL A 189 -15.97 4.16 -13.49
C VAL A 189 -16.51 4.68 -14.82
N LEU A 190 -16.62 6.00 -14.92
CA LEU A 190 -17.18 6.68 -16.08
C LEU A 190 -16.11 7.21 -17.05
N GLY A 191 -14.85 7.39 -16.60
CA GLY A 191 -13.71 7.70 -17.48
C GLY A 191 -13.98 8.84 -18.47
N THR A 192 -13.75 8.57 -19.76
CA THR A 192 -14.02 9.49 -20.88
C THR A 192 -15.39 9.31 -21.53
N THR A 193 -16.28 8.49 -20.95
CA THR A 193 -17.59 8.12 -21.51
C THR A 193 -18.47 9.35 -21.76
N ARG A 194 -19.06 9.38 -22.97
CA ARG A 194 -19.95 10.42 -23.49
C ARG A 194 -21.33 9.80 -23.64
N ILE A 195 -22.38 10.41 -23.09
CA ILE A 195 -23.77 10.05 -23.45
C ILE A 195 -24.35 11.12 -24.38
N ASN A 196 -25.18 10.74 -25.34
CA ASN A 196 -25.98 11.72 -26.07
C ASN A 196 -26.98 12.44 -25.13
N ALA A 197 -27.19 13.76 -25.29
CA ALA A 197 -28.05 14.52 -24.39
C ALA A 197 -29.54 14.23 -24.59
N LEU A 198 -30.00 13.98 -25.82
CA LEU A 198 -31.37 13.53 -26.07
C LEU A 198 -31.60 12.12 -25.49
N GLU A 199 -30.61 11.23 -25.57
CA GLU A 199 -30.66 9.90 -24.94
C GLU A 199 -30.72 9.97 -23.41
N LEU A 200 -29.88 10.79 -22.77
CA LEU A 200 -29.97 11.02 -21.32
C LEU A 200 -31.34 11.62 -20.93
N VAL A 201 -31.84 12.60 -21.68
CA VAL A 201 -33.15 13.23 -21.46
C VAL A 201 -34.30 12.22 -21.58
N THR A 202 -34.34 11.47 -22.68
CA THR A 202 -35.39 10.48 -22.94
C THR A 202 -35.32 9.34 -21.93
N GLY A 203 -34.12 8.83 -21.61
CA GLY A 203 -33.91 7.80 -20.59
C GLY A 203 -34.31 8.23 -19.17
N VAL A 204 -33.98 9.45 -18.74
CA VAL A 204 -34.38 9.98 -17.42
C VAL A 204 -35.90 10.18 -17.34
N ILE A 205 -36.53 10.66 -18.41
CA ILE A 205 -37.99 10.79 -18.50
C ILE A 205 -38.68 9.41 -18.50
N GLN A 206 -38.13 8.44 -19.23
CA GLN A 206 -38.65 7.08 -19.26
C GLN A 206 -38.49 6.38 -17.91
N LEU A 207 -37.37 6.57 -17.21
CA LEU A 207 -37.19 6.10 -15.83
C LEU A 207 -38.19 6.77 -14.88
N TYR A 208 -38.41 8.09 -15.00
CA TYR A 208 -39.42 8.78 -14.18
C TYR A 208 -40.83 8.22 -14.41
N ASN A 209 -41.26 8.06 -15.66
CA ASN A 209 -42.53 7.40 -15.98
C ASN A 209 -42.56 5.97 -15.42
N GLY A 210 -41.48 5.22 -15.60
CA GLY A 210 -41.24 3.89 -15.03
C GLY A 210 -41.49 3.83 -13.52
N SER A 211 -40.99 4.79 -12.76
CA SER A 211 -41.17 4.83 -11.30
C SER A 211 -42.51 5.43 -10.84
N ASN A 212 -43.18 6.24 -11.66
CA ASN A 212 -44.33 7.08 -11.25
C ASN A 212 -45.65 6.73 -11.96
N VAL A 213 -45.90 5.42 -12.13
CA VAL A 213 -46.96 4.80 -12.94
C VAL A 213 -48.33 5.48 -12.91
N ALA A 214 -48.76 5.95 -11.73
CA ALA A 214 -50.10 6.51 -11.51
C ALA A 214 -50.32 7.93 -12.07
N THR A 215 -49.29 8.59 -12.59
CA THR A 215 -49.33 10.04 -12.86
C THR A 215 -49.54 10.45 -14.32
N THR A 216 -49.51 9.53 -15.30
CA THR A 216 -49.43 9.88 -16.74
C THR A 216 -50.61 9.49 -17.66
N PRO A 217 -51.90 9.52 -17.23
CA PRO A 217 -53.03 9.18 -18.11
C PRO A 217 -53.54 10.32 -18.99
N ASN A 218 -53.11 11.58 -18.77
CA ASN A 218 -53.66 12.73 -19.49
C ASN A 218 -53.19 12.78 -20.96
N PRO A 219 -54.09 12.97 -21.94
CA PRO A 219 -53.71 13.08 -23.35
C PRO A 219 -53.07 14.43 -23.69
N ILE A 220 -52.09 14.41 -24.59
CA ILE A 220 -51.59 15.61 -25.29
C ILE A 220 -52.24 15.66 -26.68
N THR A 221 -52.99 16.72 -26.97
CA THR A 221 -53.66 16.90 -28.27
C THR A 221 -52.78 17.68 -29.26
N LEU A 222 -52.64 17.17 -30.48
CA LEU A 222 -51.92 17.78 -31.60
C LEU A 222 -52.85 17.96 -32.80
N SER A 223 -52.70 19.06 -33.56
CA SER A 223 -53.41 19.19 -34.84
C SER A 223 -52.67 18.45 -35.96
N GLY A 224 -53.40 17.88 -36.93
CA GLY A 224 -52.74 17.30 -38.10
C GLY A 224 -51.90 18.32 -38.88
N SER A 225 -52.28 19.60 -38.84
CA SER A 225 -51.51 20.69 -39.43
C SER A 225 -50.13 20.91 -38.80
N SER A 226 -49.96 20.74 -37.47
CA SER A 226 -48.65 20.85 -36.82
C SER A 226 -47.76 19.62 -37.08
N LEU A 227 -48.37 18.49 -37.45
CA LEU A 227 -47.68 17.26 -37.86
C LEU A 227 -47.32 17.22 -39.35
N GLY A 228 -47.84 18.14 -40.17
CA GLY A 228 -47.74 18.07 -41.64
C GLY A 228 -48.72 17.07 -42.29
N LEU A 229 -49.65 16.51 -41.51
CA LEU A 229 -50.65 15.51 -41.90
C LEU A 229 -52.07 16.10 -42.00
N GLY A 230 -52.22 17.42 -42.11
CA GLY A 230 -53.51 18.13 -42.05
C GLY A 230 -54.51 17.84 -43.18
N SER A 231 -54.12 17.06 -44.18
CA SER A 231 -55.00 16.49 -45.22
C SER A 231 -55.62 15.14 -44.83
N LEU A 232 -55.13 14.50 -43.76
CA LEU A 232 -55.53 13.18 -43.28
C LEU A 232 -56.04 13.23 -41.83
N ILE A 233 -55.39 14.01 -40.98
CA ILE A 233 -55.69 14.15 -39.54
C ILE A 233 -56.24 15.55 -39.27
N GLY A 234 -57.37 15.62 -38.58
CA GLY A 234 -57.84 16.86 -37.94
C GLY A 234 -57.05 17.12 -36.66
N ASN A 235 -57.15 16.20 -35.69
CA ASN A 235 -56.34 16.19 -34.49
C ASN A 235 -56.01 14.75 -34.03
N VAL A 236 -55.03 14.60 -33.14
CA VAL A 236 -54.73 13.34 -32.44
C VAL A 236 -54.47 13.62 -30.96
N ALA A 237 -55.07 12.82 -30.09
CA ALA A 237 -54.77 12.74 -28.67
C ALA A 237 -53.77 11.61 -28.40
N LEU A 238 -52.61 11.95 -27.84
CA LEU A 238 -51.51 11.05 -27.51
C LEU A 238 -51.44 10.79 -26.00
N GLN A 239 -51.49 9.52 -25.59
CA GLN A 239 -51.16 9.05 -24.24
C GLN A 239 -50.03 8.02 -24.34
N ALA A 240 -49.07 8.03 -23.42
CA ALA A 240 -47.91 7.13 -23.45
C ALA A 240 -47.48 6.69 -22.05
N GLN A 241 -47.09 5.42 -21.93
CA GLN A 241 -46.58 4.84 -20.70
C GLN A 241 -45.40 3.91 -21.01
N VAL A 242 -44.29 4.09 -20.29
CA VAL A 242 -43.19 3.12 -20.24
C VAL A 242 -43.66 1.94 -19.38
N VAL A 243 -43.64 0.72 -19.92
CA VAL A 243 -43.91 -0.51 -19.16
C VAL A 243 -42.70 -0.89 -18.32
N GLU A 244 -41.51 -0.84 -18.93
CA GLU A 244 -40.22 -1.13 -18.30
C GLU A 244 -39.20 -0.06 -18.77
N PRO A 245 -38.46 0.60 -17.86
CA PRO A 245 -37.53 1.68 -18.23
C PRO A 245 -36.27 1.14 -18.94
N PRO A 246 -35.54 1.99 -19.68
CA PRO A 246 -34.31 1.59 -20.35
C PRO A 246 -33.16 1.42 -19.37
N VAL A 247 -32.17 0.61 -19.73
CA VAL A 247 -30.99 0.31 -18.92
C VAL A 247 -29.73 0.44 -19.78
N ILE A 248 -28.93 1.47 -19.48
CA ILE A 248 -27.64 1.81 -20.08
C ILE A 248 -26.54 1.27 -19.19
N ASN A 249 -25.74 0.34 -19.71
CA ASN A 249 -24.80 -0.41 -18.87
C ASN A 249 -23.34 -0.23 -19.30
N CYS A 250 -22.50 0.09 -18.32
CA CYS A 250 -21.05 0.20 -18.41
C CYS A 250 -20.41 -1.02 -17.74
N GLY A 251 -19.93 -1.98 -18.53
CA GLY A 251 -19.45 -3.26 -17.99
C GLY A 251 -18.48 -4.01 -18.90
N ALA A 252 -18.19 -5.24 -18.52
CA ALA A 252 -17.31 -6.14 -19.27
C ALA A 252 -18.11 -6.96 -20.30
N VAL A 253 -17.43 -7.86 -21.02
CA VAL A 253 -18.10 -8.87 -21.85
C VAL A 253 -19.04 -9.72 -20.98
N GLY A 254 -20.27 -9.95 -21.46
CA GLY A 254 -21.36 -10.59 -20.73
C GLY A 254 -22.34 -9.61 -20.07
N THR A 255 -22.02 -8.32 -19.97
CA THR A 255 -22.96 -7.31 -19.46
C THR A 255 -24.11 -7.06 -20.45
N SER A 256 -25.35 -7.15 -19.96
CA SER A 256 -26.58 -6.87 -20.72
C SER A 256 -27.01 -5.41 -20.66
N PHE A 257 -27.81 -4.98 -21.63
CA PHE A 257 -28.49 -3.67 -21.70
C PHE A 257 -29.87 -3.86 -22.37
N HIS A 258 -30.79 -2.92 -22.19
CA HIS A 258 -32.07 -2.95 -22.91
C HIS A 258 -32.68 -1.56 -23.13
N SER A 259 -33.52 -1.44 -24.17
CA SER A 259 -34.37 -0.26 -24.36
C SER A 259 -35.52 -0.25 -23.34
N ALA A 260 -36.33 0.80 -23.36
CA ALA A 260 -37.65 0.75 -22.73
C ALA A 260 -38.58 -0.21 -23.47
N ALA A 261 -39.54 -0.79 -22.75
CA ALA A 261 -40.80 -1.31 -23.31
C ALA A 261 -41.87 -0.22 -23.15
N ILE A 262 -42.69 0.06 -24.17
CA ILE A 262 -43.58 1.24 -24.20
C ILE A 262 -44.96 0.90 -24.77
N ARG A 263 -46.01 1.40 -24.11
CA ARG A 263 -47.39 1.42 -24.60
C ARG A 263 -47.78 2.84 -25.00
N VAL A 264 -48.35 2.99 -26.19
CA VAL A 264 -48.84 4.26 -26.75
C VAL A 264 -50.30 4.09 -27.16
N LYS A 265 -51.15 5.04 -26.80
CA LYS A 265 -52.52 5.18 -27.28
C LYS A 265 -52.63 6.46 -28.09
N LEU A 266 -53.21 6.34 -29.29
CA LEU A 266 -53.50 7.42 -30.22
C LEU A 266 -54.99 7.40 -30.52
N SER A 267 -55.71 8.43 -30.09
CA SER A 267 -57.11 8.64 -30.50
C SER A 267 -57.12 9.69 -31.61
N ILE A 268 -57.45 9.30 -32.84
CA ILE A 268 -57.13 10.07 -34.06
C ILE A 268 -58.42 10.50 -34.77
N ASP A 269 -58.73 11.79 -34.74
CA ASP A 269 -59.77 12.37 -35.58
C ASP A 269 -59.24 12.60 -37.00
N LEU A 270 -59.86 11.94 -37.98
CA LEU A 270 -59.49 12.02 -39.38
C LEU A 270 -60.26 13.13 -40.11
N VAL A 271 -59.62 13.72 -41.11
CA VAL A 271 -60.35 14.39 -42.19
C VAL A 271 -61.17 13.32 -42.92
N SER A 272 -62.50 13.44 -42.90
CA SER A 272 -63.40 12.31 -43.15
C SER A 272 -63.16 11.63 -44.51
N VAL A 273 -62.70 10.38 -44.46
CA VAL A 273 -62.38 9.56 -45.63
C VAL A 273 -63.67 8.96 -46.17
N ALA A 274 -64.22 9.54 -47.24
CA ALA A 274 -65.42 9.03 -47.90
C ALA A 274 -65.15 7.66 -48.55
N LEU A 275 -66.05 6.70 -48.33
CA LEU A 275 -65.97 5.34 -48.87
C LEU A 275 -66.83 5.21 -50.12
N ASN A 276 -66.30 4.53 -51.15
CA ASN A 276 -67.11 4.17 -52.32
C ASN A 276 -68.01 2.98 -51.96
N VAL A 277 -69.26 3.27 -51.58
CA VAL A 277 -70.25 2.28 -51.12
C VAL A 277 -71.43 2.11 -52.08
N SER A 278 -71.32 2.50 -53.35
CA SER A 278 -72.43 2.42 -54.32
C SER A 278 -72.94 1.01 -54.61
N VAL A 279 -72.22 -0.03 -54.18
CA VAL A 279 -72.71 -1.42 -54.15
C VAL A 279 -73.83 -1.64 -53.12
N LEU A 280 -73.92 -0.81 -52.09
CA LEU A 280 -74.97 -0.85 -51.06
C LEU A 280 -76.27 -0.15 -51.47
N ASP A 281 -76.22 0.81 -52.40
CA ASP A 281 -77.40 1.56 -52.88
C ASP A 281 -78.53 0.61 -53.34
N VAL A 282 -78.15 -0.45 -54.08
CA VAL A 282 -79.05 -1.48 -54.61
C VAL A 282 -79.58 -2.41 -53.50
N LEU A 283 -78.78 -2.67 -52.46
CA LEU A 283 -79.17 -3.55 -51.34
C LEU A 283 -80.09 -2.84 -50.34
N LEU A 284 -79.93 -1.51 -50.17
CA LEU A 284 -80.59 -0.73 -49.12
C LEU A 284 -81.68 0.22 -49.64
N GLY A 285 -81.86 0.34 -50.96
CA GLY A 285 -83.04 0.97 -51.56
C GLY A 285 -83.05 2.49 -51.55
N GLY A 286 -81.87 3.12 -51.56
CA GLY A 286 -81.71 4.58 -51.56
C GLY A 286 -80.24 4.97 -51.63
N THR A 287 -79.95 6.28 -51.63
CA THR A 287 -78.56 6.76 -51.58
C THR A 287 -77.91 6.40 -50.26
N VAL A 288 -76.84 5.60 -50.32
CA VAL A 288 -76.00 5.22 -49.18
C VAL A 288 -74.72 6.05 -49.23
N SER A 289 -74.32 6.59 -48.08
CA SER A 289 -72.99 7.18 -47.90
C SER A 289 -72.31 6.57 -46.69
N ALA A 290 -70.98 6.47 -46.75
CA ALA A 290 -70.19 6.01 -45.62
C ALA A 290 -68.85 6.73 -45.55
N SER A 291 -68.33 6.91 -44.35
CA SER A 291 -67.02 7.52 -44.13
C SER A 291 -66.29 6.89 -42.95
N ILE A 292 -64.97 7.01 -42.96
CA ILE A 292 -64.10 6.80 -41.78
C ILE A 292 -63.74 8.20 -41.27
N ALA A 293 -63.99 8.48 -40.00
CA ALA A 293 -63.81 9.80 -39.39
C ALA A 293 -62.95 9.76 -38.12
N HIS A 294 -62.74 8.58 -37.52
CA HIS A 294 -61.99 8.43 -36.28
C HIS A 294 -61.23 7.09 -36.28
N LEU A 295 -60.08 7.01 -35.61
CA LEU A 295 -59.37 5.76 -35.34
C LEU A 295 -58.70 5.81 -33.96
N ASP A 296 -59.16 4.95 -33.05
CA ASP A 296 -58.44 4.61 -31.82
C ASP A 296 -57.39 3.53 -32.14
N VAL A 297 -56.10 3.85 -31.98
CA VAL A 297 -54.97 2.98 -32.30
C VAL A 297 -54.07 2.82 -31.07
N TYR A 298 -53.79 1.56 -30.73
CA TYR A 298 -52.96 1.20 -29.58
C TYR A 298 -51.70 0.49 -30.10
N VAL A 299 -50.53 0.91 -29.61
CA VAL A 299 -49.23 0.35 -29.99
C VAL A 299 -48.53 -0.11 -28.73
N GLU A 300 -48.07 -1.35 -28.71
CA GLU A 300 -47.32 -1.94 -27.61
C GLU A 300 -45.98 -2.44 -28.15
N VAL A 301 -44.90 -1.82 -27.73
CA VAL A 301 -43.55 -2.10 -28.22
C VAL A 301 -42.76 -2.77 -27.10
N ALA A 302 -42.36 -4.02 -27.33
CA ALA A 302 -41.47 -4.73 -26.42
C ALA A 302 -40.08 -4.08 -26.40
N ARG A 303 -39.33 -4.32 -25.34
CA ARG A 303 -37.93 -3.87 -25.26
C ARG A 303 -37.05 -4.60 -26.27
N THR A 304 -35.98 -3.95 -26.69
CA THR A 304 -34.79 -4.58 -27.25
C THR A 304 -33.93 -5.12 -26.11
N ASP A 305 -33.58 -6.41 -26.13
CA ASP A 305 -32.58 -7.00 -25.22
C ASP A 305 -31.22 -7.15 -25.93
N GLY A 306 -30.12 -6.78 -25.28
CA GLY A 306 -28.77 -6.90 -25.84
C GLY A 306 -27.68 -7.24 -24.81
N VAL A 307 -26.55 -7.76 -25.30
CA VAL A 307 -25.37 -8.17 -24.50
C VAL A 307 -24.07 -7.74 -25.18
N LEU A 308 -23.11 -7.27 -24.39
CA LEU A 308 -21.72 -7.03 -24.77
C LEU A 308 -20.99 -8.36 -25.04
N THR A 309 -20.58 -8.64 -26.28
CA THR A 309 -19.94 -9.91 -26.68
C THR A 309 -18.44 -9.79 -26.92
N ALA A 310 -17.92 -8.61 -27.27
CA ALA A 310 -16.49 -8.30 -27.27
C ALA A 310 -16.23 -6.82 -27.00
N ILE A 311 -15.09 -6.49 -26.39
CA ILE A 311 -14.66 -5.12 -26.13
C ILE A 311 -13.16 -5.02 -26.43
N ASN A 312 -12.75 -4.04 -27.23
CA ASN A 312 -11.36 -3.77 -27.55
C ASN A 312 -11.02 -2.30 -27.24
N ALA A 313 -10.41 -2.07 -26.08
CA ALA A 313 -10.01 -0.73 -25.64
C ALA A 313 -8.81 -0.13 -26.41
N LEU A 314 -8.07 -0.92 -27.21
CA LEU A 314 -6.98 -0.40 -28.04
C LEU A 314 -7.49 0.22 -29.35
N SER A 315 -8.63 -0.25 -29.86
CA SER A 315 -9.31 0.31 -31.04
C SER A 315 -10.60 1.07 -30.69
N SER A 316 -10.88 1.26 -29.40
CA SER A 316 -12.14 1.80 -28.86
C SER A 316 -13.40 1.19 -29.50
N ALA A 317 -13.38 -0.13 -29.73
CA ALA A 317 -14.45 -0.85 -30.41
C ALA A 317 -15.23 -1.75 -29.46
N VAL A 318 -16.53 -1.89 -29.72
CA VAL A 318 -17.47 -2.68 -28.92
C VAL A 318 -18.30 -3.56 -29.85
N THR A 319 -18.36 -4.86 -29.58
CA THR A 319 -19.29 -5.76 -30.26
C THR A 319 -20.42 -6.12 -29.31
N VAL A 320 -21.65 -5.98 -29.79
CA VAL A 320 -22.88 -6.37 -29.09
C VAL A 320 -23.66 -7.38 -29.90
N GLN A 321 -24.41 -8.24 -29.21
CA GLN A 321 -25.45 -9.07 -29.80
C GLN A 321 -26.80 -8.66 -29.21
N ALA A 322 -27.78 -8.36 -30.06
CA ALA A 322 -29.06 -7.81 -29.63
C ALA A 322 -30.25 -8.35 -30.44
N THR A 323 -31.41 -8.40 -29.80
CA THR A 323 -32.69 -8.80 -30.38
C THR A 323 -33.63 -7.60 -30.32
N PRO A 324 -34.00 -6.98 -31.47
CA PRO A 324 -34.93 -5.85 -31.49
C PRO A 324 -36.29 -6.23 -30.92
N GLY A 325 -36.90 -5.30 -30.18
CA GLY A 325 -38.27 -5.46 -29.69
C GLY A 325 -39.29 -5.63 -30.82
N VAL A 326 -40.26 -6.52 -30.63
CA VAL A 326 -41.44 -6.60 -31.51
C VAL A 326 -42.49 -5.59 -31.08
N ALA A 327 -43.24 -5.07 -32.05
CA ALA A 327 -44.44 -4.29 -31.79
C ALA A 327 -45.72 -5.12 -32.02
N ALA A 328 -46.70 -4.90 -31.17
CA ALA A 328 -48.10 -5.21 -31.41
C ALA A 328 -48.87 -3.92 -31.74
N LEU A 329 -49.85 -4.04 -32.63
CA LEU A 329 -50.68 -2.96 -33.13
C LEU A 329 -52.15 -3.40 -33.03
N TYR A 330 -52.98 -2.58 -32.40
CA TYR A 330 -54.39 -2.84 -32.18
C TYR A 330 -55.25 -1.67 -32.67
N LEU A 331 -56.40 -1.98 -33.25
CA LEU A 331 -57.45 -1.06 -33.68
C LEU A 331 -58.76 -1.50 -33.02
N GLY A 332 -59.53 -0.56 -32.48
CA GLY A 332 -60.73 -0.85 -31.66
C GLY A 332 -60.64 -0.03 -30.38
N THR A 333 -61.19 -0.51 -29.26
CA THR A 333 -61.08 0.19 -27.96
C THR A 333 -60.62 -0.76 -26.87
N ILE A 334 -59.62 -0.34 -26.09
CA ILE A 334 -59.11 -1.03 -24.90
C ILE A 334 -59.30 -0.07 -23.72
N SER A 335 -59.74 -0.57 -22.56
CA SER A 335 -59.90 0.28 -21.36
C SER A 335 -58.54 0.77 -20.86
N ASP A 336 -58.42 2.06 -20.55
CA ASP A 336 -57.20 2.67 -20.00
C ASP A 336 -56.72 1.97 -18.71
N SER A 337 -57.64 1.40 -17.90
CA SER A 337 -57.32 0.64 -16.68
C SER A 337 -56.70 -0.74 -16.94
N LEU A 338 -56.81 -1.26 -18.16
CA LEU A 338 -56.14 -2.48 -18.63
C LEU A 338 -54.88 -2.11 -19.43
N PHE A 339 -54.99 -1.15 -20.36
CA PHE A 339 -53.89 -0.77 -21.24
C PHE A 339 -52.72 -0.14 -20.47
N PHE A 340 -53.00 0.73 -19.49
CA PHE A 340 -51.97 1.33 -18.63
C PHE A 340 -51.68 0.53 -17.34
N ASN A 341 -52.18 -0.72 -17.25
CA ASN A 341 -51.76 -1.67 -16.23
C ASN A 341 -50.61 -2.55 -16.75
N ARG A 342 -49.40 -2.28 -16.25
CA ARG A 342 -48.17 -2.98 -16.65
C ARG A 342 -48.10 -4.43 -16.18
N ASN A 343 -48.82 -4.76 -15.12
CA ASN A 343 -48.90 -6.13 -14.60
C ASN A 343 -49.91 -6.99 -15.39
N HIS A 344 -50.54 -6.40 -16.42
CA HIS A 344 -51.53 -7.03 -17.28
C HIS A 344 -50.99 -7.12 -18.71
N ALA A 345 -50.91 -8.33 -19.25
CA ALA A 345 -50.59 -8.59 -20.65
C ALA A 345 -51.88 -8.53 -21.48
N ILE A 346 -51.88 -7.79 -22.60
CA ILE A 346 -53.08 -7.55 -23.39
C ILE A 346 -53.59 -8.85 -24.02
N ASN A 347 -54.76 -9.30 -23.61
CA ASN A 347 -55.47 -10.42 -24.21
C ASN A 347 -56.50 -9.90 -25.22
N VAL A 348 -56.15 -9.98 -26.50
CA VAL A 348 -56.99 -9.55 -27.64
C VAL A 348 -58.42 -10.12 -27.59
N ALA A 349 -58.62 -11.31 -27.01
CA ALA A 349 -59.94 -11.96 -26.96
C ALA A 349 -60.87 -11.44 -25.84
N SER A 350 -60.36 -10.71 -24.85
CA SER A 350 -61.13 -10.15 -23.73
C SER A 350 -61.04 -8.63 -23.59
N ASP A 351 -59.93 -8.03 -24.02
CA ASP A 351 -59.56 -6.65 -23.66
C ASP A 351 -59.76 -5.68 -24.82
N LEU A 352 -59.69 -6.17 -26.06
CA LEU A 352 -59.98 -5.41 -27.27
C LEU A 352 -61.46 -5.51 -27.59
N THR A 353 -62.10 -4.36 -27.74
CA THR A 353 -63.53 -4.22 -28.02
C THR A 353 -63.78 -3.35 -29.25
N TRP A 354 -65.02 -3.31 -29.71
CA TRP A 354 -65.47 -2.56 -30.87
C TRP A 354 -65.28 -1.04 -30.69
N GLY A 355 -64.39 -0.44 -31.49
CA GLY A 355 -64.26 1.01 -31.60
C GLY A 355 -65.08 1.57 -32.76
N THR A 356 -65.71 2.73 -32.58
CA THR A 356 -66.40 3.46 -33.67
C THR A 356 -65.36 4.14 -34.56
N ILE A 357 -65.31 3.78 -35.84
CA ILE A 357 -64.35 4.34 -36.81
C ILE A 357 -64.97 5.36 -37.76
N GLY A 358 -66.30 5.46 -37.81
CA GLY A 358 -67.02 6.31 -38.75
C GLY A 358 -68.49 5.93 -38.83
N GLN A 359 -69.18 6.33 -39.90
CA GLN A 359 -70.63 6.19 -40.00
C GLN A 359 -71.08 5.72 -41.39
N LEU A 360 -72.20 4.99 -41.41
CA LEU A 360 -72.95 4.54 -42.56
C LEU A 360 -74.34 5.19 -42.51
N SER A 361 -74.67 5.97 -43.53
CA SER A 361 -75.94 6.69 -43.65
C SER A 361 -76.77 6.16 -44.80
N VAL A 362 -78.05 5.92 -44.55
CA VAL A 362 -79.05 5.41 -45.51
C VAL A 362 -80.26 6.34 -45.46
N GLY A 363 -80.30 7.32 -46.35
CA GLY A 363 -81.28 8.40 -46.29
C GLY A 363 -81.18 9.22 -45.00
N ALA A 364 -82.11 9.01 -44.07
CA ALA A 364 -82.15 9.68 -42.76
C ALA A 364 -81.73 8.80 -41.57
N LEU A 365 -81.40 7.52 -41.81
CA LEU A 365 -80.86 6.62 -40.80
C LEU A 365 -79.32 6.68 -40.84
N THR A 366 -78.69 7.00 -39.72
CA THR A 366 -77.23 6.92 -39.53
C THR A 366 -76.91 5.82 -38.53
N VAL A 367 -75.92 4.98 -38.83
CA VAL A 367 -75.43 3.90 -37.96
C VAL A 367 -73.91 3.94 -37.91
N ASP A 368 -73.35 3.80 -36.71
CA ASP A 368 -71.90 3.76 -36.50
C ASP A 368 -71.27 2.52 -37.13
N ILE A 369 -70.14 2.71 -37.81
CA ILE A 369 -69.27 1.64 -38.30
C ILE A 369 -68.32 1.27 -37.18
N LEU A 370 -68.42 0.02 -36.72
CA LEU A 370 -67.62 -0.52 -35.64
C LEU A 370 -66.52 -1.43 -36.20
N ALA A 371 -65.30 -1.31 -35.68
CA ALA A 371 -64.18 -2.15 -36.07
C ALA A 371 -63.36 -2.63 -34.87
N GLN A 372 -62.74 -3.80 -35.03
CA GLN A 372 -61.65 -4.24 -34.17
C GLN A 372 -60.65 -5.09 -34.96
N ALA A 373 -59.36 -4.96 -34.67
CA ALA A 373 -58.28 -5.73 -35.28
C ALA A 373 -57.04 -5.77 -34.39
N ALA A 374 -56.25 -6.84 -34.50
CA ALA A 374 -54.96 -6.96 -33.83
C ALA A 374 -53.91 -7.58 -34.76
N ALA A 375 -52.67 -7.13 -34.62
CA ALA A 375 -51.48 -7.74 -35.22
C ALA A 375 -50.33 -7.73 -34.21
N VAL A 376 -49.60 -8.83 -34.12
CA VAL A 376 -48.44 -8.98 -33.24
C VAL A 376 -47.25 -9.40 -34.09
N GLY A 377 -46.18 -8.61 -34.08
CA GLY A 377 -44.96 -8.93 -34.82
C GLY A 377 -44.19 -10.11 -34.22
N SER A 378 -43.28 -10.68 -35.01
CA SER A 378 -42.41 -11.80 -34.60
C SER A 378 -40.95 -11.46 -34.86
N ALA A 379 -40.08 -11.71 -33.87
CA ALA A 379 -38.64 -11.47 -33.98
C ALA A 379 -37.94 -12.60 -34.74
N VAL A 380 -36.89 -12.28 -35.50
CA VAL A 380 -36.07 -13.26 -36.24
C VAL A 380 -34.69 -13.40 -35.59
N GLY A 381 -34.68 -13.73 -34.29
CA GLY A 381 -33.48 -14.00 -33.52
C GLY A 381 -32.60 -12.77 -33.22
N ALA A 382 -31.41 -13.04 -32.68
CA ALA A 382 -30.45 -12.02 -32.27
C ALA A 382 -29.40 -11.75 -33.34
N SER A 383 -29.13 -10.47 -33.63
CA SER A 383 -28.10 -10.02 -34.58
C SER A 383 -26.88 -9.45 -33.86
N THR A 384 -25.70 -9.56 -34.46
CA THR A 384 -24.43 -9.08 -33.90
C THR A 384 -23.92 -7.87 -34.68
N VAL A 385 -23.49 -6.81 -33.99
CA VAL A 385 -22.93 -5.61 -34.61
C VAL A 385 -21.74 -5.06 -33.83
N THR A 386 -20.76 -4.51 -34.55
CA THR A 386 -19.55 -3.90 -33.96
C THR A 386 -19.57 -2.39 -34.17
N LEU A 387 -19.63 -1.67 -33.06
CA LEU A 387 -19.60 -0.21 -32.96
C LEU A 387 -18.16 0.27 -32.79
N THR A 388 -17.82 1.41 -33.41
CA THR A 388 -16.46 1.98 -33.43
C THR A 388 -16.51 3.51 -33.38
N PRO A 389 -15.40 4.24 -33.13
CA PRO A 389 -15.44 5.71 -33.11
C PRO A 389 -15.85 6.37 -34.44
N GLY A 390 -15.68 5.67 -35.58
CA GLY A 390 -16.13 6.11 -36.90
C GLY A 390 -17.56 5.67 -37.26
N SER A 391 -18.18 4.81 -36.44
CA SER A 391 -19.57 4.36 -36.57
C SER A 391 -20.09 3.98 -35.18
N PRO A 392 -20.39 4.98 -34.32
CA PRO A 392 -20.67 4.78 -32.90
C PRO A 392 -22.12 4.38 -32.60
N THR A 393 -22.97 4.30 -33.62
CA THR A 393 -24.35 3.83 -33.54
C THR A 393 -24.64 2.94 -34.75
N ALA A 394 -25.45 1.89 -34.56
CA ALA A 394 -25.97 1.07 -35.63
C ALA A 394 -27.40 0.59 -35.33
N THR A 395 -28.23 0.57 -36.37
CA THR A 395 -29.59 0.03 -36.32
C THR A 395 -29.58 -1.49 -36.45
N VAL A 396 -30.33 -2.19 -35.60
CA VAL A 396 -30.52 -3.64 -35.66
C VAL A 396 -31.98 -3.95 -36.01
N TYR A 397 -32.18 -4.88 -36.94
CA TYR A 397 -33.47 -5.15 -37.60
C TYR A 397 -33.99 -6.55 -37.25
N SER A 398 -35.31 -6.69 -37.06
CA SER A 398 -35.97 -7.98 -36.92
C SER A 398 -36.27 -8.63 -38.29
N ASN A 399 -36.85 -7.89 -39.23
CA ASN A 399 -36.90 -8.26 -40.65
C ASN A 399 -37.10 -7.02 -41.55
N ALA A 400 -36.80 -7.16 -42.84
CA ALA A 400 -37.09 -6.11 -43.81
C ALA A 400 -38.60 -6.07 -44.13
N GLY A 401 -39.23 -4.91 -43.95
CA GLY A 401 -40.68 -4.75 -44.18
C GLY A 401 -41.56 -5.16 -42.98
N PHE A 402 -41.04 -5.09 -41.76
CA PHE A 402 -41.79 -5.41 -40.54
C PHE A 402 -43.09 -4.59 -40.44
N ALA A 403 -43.01 -3.25 -40.57
CA ALA A 403 -44.15 -2.36 -40.42
C ALA A 403 -45.27 -2.62 -41.46
N THR A 404 -44.91 -2.84 -42.74
CA THR A 404 -45.90 -3.15 -43.79
C THR A 404 -46.53 -4.54 -43.60
N THR A 405 -45.76 -5.51 -43.10
CA THR A 405 -46.26 -6.84 -42.73
C THR A 405 -47.23 -6.75 -41.54
N LEU A 406 -46.92 -5.93 -40.53
CA LEU A 406 -47.76 -5.69 -39.35
C LEU A 406 -49.10 -5.04 -39.74
N VAL A 407 -49.08 -4.02 -40.60
CA VAL A 407 -50.32 -3.40 -41.14
C VAL A 407 -51.10 -4.39 -42.01
N SER A 408 -50.44 -5.16 -42.87
CA SER A 408 -51.12 -6.18 -43.69
C SER A 408 -51.81 -7.24 -42.83
N THR A 409 -51.16 -7.68 -41.75
CA THR A 409 -51.73 -8.60 -40.76
C THR A 409 -52.93 -7.96 -40.04
N LEU A 410 -52.82 -6.69 -39.62
CA LEU A 410 -53.91 -5.97 -38.95
C LEU A 410 -55.15 -5.89 -39.84
N ILE A 411 -54.99 -5.48 -41.09
CA ILE A 411 -56.12 -5.34 -42.03
C ILE A 411 -56.66 -6.71 -42.48
N GLY A 412 -55.81 -7.75 -42.57
CA GLY A 412 -56.25 -9.13 -42.77
C GLY A 412 -57.15 -9.63 -41.64
N ASN A 413 -56.76 -9.34 -40.40
CA ASN A 413 -57.49 -9.68 -39.17
C ASN A 413 -58.71 -8.78 -38.89
N LEU A 414 -58.99 -7.76 -39.73
CA LEU A 414 -60.05 -6.79 -39.49
C LEU A 414 -61.43 -7.44 -39.31
N GLN A 415 -62.04 -7.22 -38.15
CA GLN A 415 -63.43 -7.52 -37.88
C GLN A 415 -64.24 -6.22 -38.00
N VAL A 416 -65.44 -6.33 -38.56
CA VAL A 416 -66.35 -5.19 -38.81
C VAL A 416 -67.72 -5.55 -38.27
N ASN A 417 -68.36 -4.60 -37.59
CA ASN A 417 -69.73 -4.67 -37.11
C ASN A 417 -70.42 -3.32 -37.34
N LEU A 418 -71.71 -3.22 -37.06
CA LEU A 418 -72.47 -1.98 -37.13
C LEU A 418 -73.17 -1.72 -35.79
N GLY A 419 -73.38 -0.45 -35.47
CA GLY A 419 -74.21 -0.05 -34.34
C GLY A 419 -75.68 -0.46 -34.48
N PRO A 420 -76.48 -0.30 -33.41
CA PRO A 420 -77.92 -0.55 -33.48
C PRO A 420 -78.61 0.46 -34.43
N GLY A 421 -79.45 -0.02 -35.35
CA GLY A 421 -80.27 0.83 -36.21
C GLY A 421 -80.79 0.15 -37.49
N LEU A 422 -80.02 -0.77 -38.06
CA LEU A 422 -80.44 -1.59 -39.21
C LEU A 422 -81.21 -2.85 -38.76
N ALA A 423 -82.17 -3.28 -39.57
CA ALA A 423 -82.91 -4.53 -39.34
C ALA A 423 -81.97 -5.74 -39.45
N GLY A 424 -82.00 -6.63 -38.45
CA GLY A 424 -80.96 -7.64 -38.23
C GLY A 424 -80.63 -8.57 -39.43
N GLY A 425 -81.60 -8.86 -40.29
CA GLY A 425 -81.38 -9.67 -41.50
C GLY A 425 -80.55 -8.99 -42.59
N LEU A 426 -80.41 -7.66 -42.57
CA LEU A 426 -79.59 -6.90 -43.53
C LEU A 426 -78.15 -6.68 -43.03
N VAL A 427 -77.94 -6.65 -41.69
CA VAL A 427 -76.66 -6.29 -41.06
C VAL A 427 -75.50 -7.13 -41.59
N THR A 428 -75.64 -8.47 -41.61
CA THR A 428 -74.58 -9.37 -42.11
C THR A 428 -74.29 -9.15 -43.60
N SER A 429 -75.31 -8.91 -44.43
CA SER A 429 -75.15 -8.66 -45.87
C SER A 429 -74.44 -7.34 -46.15
N VAL A 430 -74.76 -6.29 -45.38
CA VAL A 430 -74.05 -4.99 -45.43
C VAL A 430 -72.60 -5.15 -44.99
N ILE A 431 -72.33 -5.82 -43.87
CA ILE A 431 -70.96 -6.07 -43.37
C ILE A 431 -70.12 -6.83 -44.41
N ASN A 432 -70.67 -7.85 -45.07
CA ASN A 432 -69.96 -8.63 -46.09
C ASN A 432 -69.54 -7.79 -47.31
N LEU A 433 -70.32 -6.78 -47.69
CA LEU A 433 -69.99 -5.85 -48.78
C LEU A 433 -69.11 -4.67 -48.31
N LEU A 434 -69.32 -4.19 -47.09
CA LEU A 434 -68.61 -3.05 -46.50
C LEU A 434 -67.18 -3.42 -46.07
N LYS A 435 -66.94 -4.64 -45.57
CA LYS A 435 -65.63 -5.10 -45.10
C LYS A 435 -64.50 -4.95 -46.15
N PRO A 436 -64.60 -5.43 -47.41
CA PRO A 436 -63.50 -5.26 -48.38
C PRO A 436 -63.25 -3.78 -48.75
N ILE A 437 -64.29 -2.94 -48.72
CA ILE A 437 -64.18 -1.49 -48.94
C ILE A 437 -63.40 -0.84 -47.79
N LEU A 438 -63.76 -1.18 -46.54
CA LEU A 438 -63.03 -0.75 -45.34
C LEU A 438 -61.58 -1.25 -45.32
N GLN A 439 -61.33 -2.52 -45.67
CA GLN A 439 -59.96 -3.05 -45.75
C GLN A 439 -59.11 -2.26 -46.75
N THR A 440 -59.66 -1.88 -47.90
CA THR A 440 -58.94 -1.07 -48.91
C THR A 440 -58.65 0.34 -48.39
N ALA A 441 -59.64 1.02 -47.80
CA ALA A 441 -59.46 2.37 -47.25
C ALA A 441 -58.50 2.39 -46.06
N LEU A 442 -58.69 1.50 -45.09
CA LEU A 442 -57.86 1.39 -43.89
C LEU A 442 -56.42 0.94 -44.23
N THR A 443 -56.19 0.16 -45.30
CA THR A 443 -54.82 -0.14 -45.75
C THR A 443 -54.07 1.16 -46.06
N THR A 444 -54.67 2.08 -46.81
CA THR A 444 -54.04 3.36 -47.14
C THR A 444 -53.90 4.24 -45.89
N THR A 445 -54.99 4.46 -45.15
CA THR A 445 -55.00 5.30 -43.94
C THR A 445 -54.01 4.81 -42.88
N VAL A 446 -54.03 3.53 -42.51
CA VAL A 446 -53.15 2.99 -41.47
C VAL A 446 -51.70 2.96 -41.91
N ASN A 447 -51.37 2.70 -43.19
CA ASN A 447 -49.98 2.83 -43.66
C ASN A 447 -49.47 4.29 -43.59
N SER A 448 -50.31 5.29 -43.91
CA SER A 448 -49.95 6.70 -43.77
C SER A 448 -49.83 7.14 -42.31
N LEU A 449 -50.65 6.61 -41.40
CA LEU A 449 -50.49 6.84 -39.96
C LEU A 449 -49.25 6.15 -39.39
N VAL A 450 -48.93 4.94 -39.86
CA VAL A 450 -47.73 4.20 -39.43
C VAL A 450 -46.45 4.92 -39.88
N THR A 451 -46.35 5.31 -41.14
CA THR A 451 -45.14 5.97 -41.67
C THR A 451 -45.05 7.47 -41.34
N GLY A 452 -46.19 8.16 -41.20
CA GLY A 452 -46.24 9.60 -40.94
C GLY A 452 -46.31 10.01 -39.47
N LEU A 453 -46.78 9.12 -38.57
CA LEU A 453 -46.99 9.41 -37.16
C LEU A 453 -46.37 8.36 -36.22
N ILE A 454 -46.70 7.07 -36.35
CA ILE A 454 -46.33 6.06 -35.34
C ILE A 454 -44.83 5.76 -35.35
N ASP A 455 -44.24 5.36 -36.49
CA ASP A 455 -42.79 5.09 -36.54
C ASP A 455 -41.95 6.35 -36.27
N PRO A 456 -42.30 7.55 -36.79
CA PRO A 456 -41.68 8.80 -36.37
C PRO A 456 -41.75 9.05 -34.85
N LEU A 457 -42.90 8.80 -34.20
CA LEU A 457 -43.07 8.98 -32.75
C LEU A 457 -42.18 8.01 -31.96
N LEU A 458 -42.16 6.73 -32.32
CA LEU A 458 -41.34 5.71 -31.66
C LEU A 458 -39.84 5.98 -31.85
N ASN A 459 -39.42 6.36 -33.07
CA ASN A 459 -38.03 6.63 -33.41
C ASN A 459 -37.42 7.79 -32.58
N LEU A 460 -38.24 8.73 -32.09
CA LEU A 460 -37.78 9.79 -31.16
C LEU A 460 -37.35 9.25 -29.79
N LEU A 461 -37.62 7.97 -29.50
CA LEU A 461 -37.19 7.23 -28.31
C LEU A 461 -36.18 6.11 -28.64
N GLY A 462 -35.66 6.03 -29.87
CA GLY A 462 -34.62 5.07 -30.30
C GLY A 462 -35.14 3.69 -30.71
N ILE A 463 -36.45 3.52 -30.77
CA ILE A 463 -37.12 2.24 -31.09
C ILE A 463 -37.97 2.46 -32.35
N ARG A 464 -38.03 1.49 -33.25
CA ARG A 464 -38.89 1.50 -34.43
C ARG A 464 -39.80 0.27 -34.45
N LEU A 465 -40.73 0.21 -35.38
CA LEU A 465 -41.54 -1.00 -35.58
C LEU A 465 -40.67 -2.15 -36.11
N GLY A 466 -40.11 -2.93 -35.18
CA GLY A 466 -39.23 -4.08 -35.48
C GLY A 466 -37.76 -3.73 -35.71
N GLU A 467 -37.31 -2.53 -35.35
CA GLU A 467 -35.91 -2.09 -35.46
C GLU A 467 -35.52 -1.28 -34.20
N THR A 468 -34.22 -1.13 -33.95
CA THR A 468 -33.70 -0.46 -32.75
C THR A 468 -32.33 0.13 -33.03
N ASP A 469 -32.07 1.37 -32.59
CA ASP A 469 -30.73 1.95 -32.65
C ASP A 469 -29.94 1.59 -31.39
N ILE A 470 -28.68 1.18 -31.56
CA ILE A 470 -27.77 0.80 -30.48
C ILE A 470 -26.48 1.62 -30.58
N SER A 471 -26.07 2.22 -29.49
CA SER A 471 -24.95 3.18 -29.43
C SER A 471 -23.85 2.75 -28.46
N THR A 472 -22.60 3.17 -28.75
CA THR A 472 -21.45 3.01 -27.85
C THR A 472 -21.05 4.36 -27.27
N GLU A 473 -21.29 4.49 -25.97
CA GLU A 473 -21.10 5.74 -25.23
C GLU A 473 -19.67 5.86 -24.68
N GLY A 474 -18.92 4.74 -24.64
CA GLY A 474 -17.48 4.78 -24.44
C GLY A 474 -16.85 3.41 -24.29
N VAL A 475 -15.52 3.39 -24.43
CA VAL A 475 -14.68 2.25 -24.04
C VAL A 475 -13.62 2.76 -23.06
N VAL A 476 -13.51 2.10 -21.91
CA VAL A 476 -12.58 2.47 -20.83
C VAL A 476 -11.71 1.26 -20.52
N MET A 477 -10.39 1.45 -20.63
CA MET A 477 -9.43 0.50 -20.08
C MET A 477 -9.30 0.75 -18.57
N ALA A 478 -9.54 -0.29 -17.77
CA ALA A 478 -9.78 -0.19 -16.35
C ALA A 478 -8.99 -1.28 -15.60
N CYS A 479 -8.04 -0.86 -14.75
CA CYS A 479 -7.05 -1.72 -14.12
C CYS A 479 -7.35 -1.97 -12.64
N ALA A 480 -6.75 -2.99 -12.03
CA ALA A 480 -6.70 -3.13 -10.58
C ALA A 480 -5.49 -2.40 -9.98
N VAL A 481 -5.70 -1.76 -8.83
CA VAL A 481 -4.65 -1.26 -7.94
C VAL A 481 -4.81 -1.98 -6.60
N SER A 482 -3.78 -2.68 -6.12
CA SER A 482 -3.90 -3.50 -4.90
C SER A 482 -2.65 -3.43 -4.02
N GLY A 483 -2.81 -3.74 -2.75
CA GLY A 483 -1.76 -3.59 -1.76
C GLY A 483 -2.09 -4.20 -0.40
N ASN A 484 -1.20 -3.95 0.55
CA ASN A 484 -1.24 -4.52 1.90
C ASN A 484 -0.84 -3.46 2.93
N VAL A 485 -1.58 -3.37 4.04
CA VAL A 485 -1.12 -2.71 5.27
C VAL A 485 -0.92 -3.79 6.33
N TYR A 486 0.33 -4.04 6.71
CA TYR A 486 0.72 -5.24 7.46
C TYR A 486 1.46 -4.88 8.75
N SER A 487 1.39 -5.79 9.72
CA SER A 487 2.22 -5.74 10.92
C SER A 487 3.63 -6.19 10.54
N ASP A 488 4.55 -5.23 10.45
CA ASP A 488 5.98 -5.47 10.27
C ASP A 488 6.57 -5.83 11.64
N VAL A 489 6.83 -7.12 11.84
CA VAL A 489 7.21 -7.71 13.15
C VAL A 489 8.72 -7.88 13.29
N ASN A 490 9.46 -7.87 12.17
CA ASN A 490 10.92 -7.92 12.17
C ASN A 490 11.57 -6.53 11.93
N HIS A 491 10.76 -5.53 11.59
CA HIS A 491 11.07 -4.12 11.38
C HIS A 491 11.94 -3.84 10.14
N ASN A 492 12.00 -4.76 9.17
CA ASN A 492 12.86 -4.65 8.00
C ASN A 492 12.30 -3.77 6.88
N GLY A 493 11.01 -3.41 6.92
CA GLY A 493 10.35 -2.64 5.87
C GLY A 493 10.01 -3.43 4.61
N ALA A 494 9.73 -4.73 4.71
CA ALA A 494 9.28 -5.58 3.60
C ALA A 494 8.35 -6.71 4.08
N LEU A 495 7.14 -6.79 3.51
CA LEU A 495 6.15 -7.83 3.86
C LEU A 495 6.72 -9.24 3.60
N ASP A 496 6.92 -9.97 4.70
CA ASP A 496 7.57 -11.28 4.78
C ASP A 496 6.61 -12.46 5.03
N GLY A 497 7.13 -13.68 4.88
CA GLY A 497 6.39 -14.93 5.09
C GLY A 497 6.07 -15.20 6.56
N GLY A 498 4.88 -14.81 7.00
CA GLY A 498 4.39 -15.00 8.38
C GLY A 498 3.72 -13.75 8.96
N GLU A 499 3.88 -12.60 8.30
CA GLU A 499 3.28 -11.34 8.70
C GLU A 499 1.81 -11.22 8.26
N ALA A 500 1.02 -10.50 9.05
CA ALA A 500 -0.44 -10.43 8.92
C ALA A 500 -0.92 -8.98 8.80
N GLY A 501 -2.22 -8.77 8.60
CA GLY A 501 -2.84 -7.47 8.79
C GLY A 501 -2.69 -6.97 10.24
N THR A 502 -2.79 -5.66 10.44
CA THR A 502 -2.56 -5.01 11.74
C THR A 502 -3.64 -5.27 12.80
N GLY A 503 -4.71 -5.99 12.47
CA GLY A 503 -5.90 -6.16 13.32
C GLY A 503 -6.80 -4.92 13.42
N LEU A 504 -6.44 -3.82 12.75
CA LEU A 504 -7.13 -2.53 12.84
C LEU A 504 -8.13 -2.31 11.69
N THR A 505 -9.18 -1.54 11.98
CA THR A 505 -10.08 -0.99 10.95
C THR A 505 -9.40 0.20 10.27
N LEU A 506 -8.84 -0.02 9.08
CA LEU A 506 -8.18 1.01 8.27
C LEU A 506 -8.79 1.07 6.87
N TYR A 507 -8.57 2.18 6.18
CA TYR A 507 -9.03 2.42 4.81
C TYR A 507 -7.89 2.93 3.94
N ALA A 508 -7.77 2.36 2.74
CA ALA A 508 -6.94 2.89 1.66
C ALA A 508 -7.78 3.85 0.82
N LYS A 509 -7.24 5.03 0.52
CA LYS A 509 -7.91 6.11 -0.23
C LYS A 509 -7.12 6.40 -1.51
N LEU A 510 -7.79 6.33 -2.66
CA LEU A 510 -7.20 6.55 -3.98
C LEU A 510 -7.45 8.00 -4.44
N ILE A 511 -6.39 8.80 -4.54
CA ILE A 511 -6.47 10.24 -4.80
C ILE A 511 -5.84 10.54 -6.17
N PRO A 512 -6.52 11.25 -7.09
CA PRO A 512 -5.94 11.65 -8.38
C PRO A 512 -4.83 12.69 -8.19
N ALA A 513 -3.70 12.53 -8.86
CA ALA A 513 -2.60 13.51 -8.81
C ALA A 513 -2.98 14.89 -9.39
N THR A 514 -4.08 14.97 -10.16
CA THR A 514 -4.67 16.22 -10.68
C THR A 514 -5.59 16.93 -9.67
N GLN A 515 -6.01 16.27 -8.59
CA GLN A 515 -6.86 16.83 -7.53
C GLN A 515 -6.39 16.37 -6.13
N PRO A 516 -5.16 16.69 -5.70
CA PRO A 516 -4.59 16.19 -4.43
C PRO A 516 -5.30 16.71 -3.17
N ALA A 517 -6.19 17.70 -3.30
CA ALA A 517 -7.05 18.21 -2.24
C ALA A 517 -8.57 17.99 -2.53
N GLY A 518 -8.90 17.25 -3.59
CA GLY A 518 -10.26 16.83 -3.91
C GLY A 518 -10.58 15.46 -3.28
N PRO A 519 -11.87 15.08 -3.15
CA PRO A 519 -12.24 13.80 -2.56
C PRO A 519 -11.60 12.62 -3.30
N ALA A 520 -11.19 11.60 -2.55
CA ALA A 520 -10.67 10.36 -3.08
C ALA A 520 -11.70 9.71 -4.03
N VAL A 521 -11.27 9.33 -5.24
CA VAL A 521 -12.15 8.75 -6.27
C VAL A 521 -12.59 7.33 -5.93
N ALA A 522 -11.87 6.66 -5.04
CA ALA A 522 -12.26 5.40 -4.43
C ALA A 522 -11.72 5.29 -3.00
N VAL A 523 -12.46 4.60 -2.14
CA VAL A 523 -12.06 4.21 -0.78
C VAL A 523 -12.27 2.71 -0.65
N ALA A 524 -11.26 1.99 -0.18
CA ALA A 524 -11.29 0.55 0.06
C ALA A 524 -11.03 0.26 1.54
N ALA A 525 -11.88 -0.54 2.17
CA ALA A 525 -11.59 -1.06 3.50
C ALA A 525 -10.41 -2.05 3.43
N ILE A 526 -9.51 -1.98 4.40
CA ILE A 526 -8.38 -2.89 4.55
C ILE A 526 -8.83 -4.09 5.38
N SER A 527 -8.48 -5.30 4.94
CA SER A 527 -8.70 -6.52 5.72
C SER A 527 -7.90 -6.48 7.03
N PRO A 528 -8.52 -6.51 8.22
CA PRO A 528 -7.77 -6.45 9.48
C PRO A 528 -6.84 -7.66 9.68
N SER A 529 -7.17 -8.83 9.13
CA SER A 529 -6.40 -10.07 9.28
C SER A 529 -5.36 -10.30 8.16
N ALA A 530 -5.66 -9.92 6.92
CA ALA A 530 -4.77 -10.13 5.77
C ALA A 530 -4.02 -8.86 5.31
N GLY A 531 -4.38 -7.70 5.85
CA GLY A 531 -3.85 -6.40 5.45
C GLY A 531 -4.26 -5.95 4.05
N THR A 532 -4.94 -6.79 3.27
CA THR A 532 -5.20 -6.57 1.84
C THR A 532 -6.21 -5.45 1.60
N PHE A 533 -5.98 -4.69 0.52
CA PHE A 533 -6.97 -3.81 -0.11
C PHE A 533 -6.84 -3.86 -1.64
N SER A 534 -7.93 -3.51 -2.33
CA SER A 534 -7.96 -3.42 -3.79
C SER A 534 -8.97 -2.38 -4.28
N PHE A 535 -8.54 -1.54 -5.22
CA PHE A 535 -9.39 -0.72 -6.07
C PHE A 535 -9.53 -1.42 -7.42
N THR A 536 -10.74 -1.81 -7.79
CA THR A 536 -11.04 -2.40 -9.11
C THR A 536 -11.39 -1.32 -10.13
N SER A 537 -11.06 -1.56 -11.40
CA SER A 537 -11.49 -0.75 -12.53
C SER A 537 -11.00 0.71 -12.52
N VAL A 538 -9.82 0.98 -11.97
CA VAL A 538 -9.20 2.32 -11.98
C VAL A 538 -8.77 2.70 -13.42
N ALA A 539 -9.13 3.89 -13.87
CA ALA A 539 -8.75 4.40 -15.20
C ALA A 539 -7.29 4.88 -15.23
N ALA A 540 -6.65 4.89 -16.42
CA ALA A 540 -5.25 5.29 -16.57
C ALA A 540 -5.00 6.78 -16.23
N ALA A 541 -4.31 7.06 -15.13
CA ALA A 541 -3.85 8.39 -14.70
C ALA A 541 -2.74 8.29 -13.62
N GLY A 542 -2.23 9.44 -13.17
CA GLY A 542 -1.38 9.52 -11.97
C GLY A 542 -2.22 9.57 -10.68
N TYR A 543 -1.81 8.82 -9.66
CA TYR A 543 -2.54 8.65 -8.40
C TYR A 543 -1.61 8.60 -7.18
N SER A 544 -2.19 8.77 -5.99
CA SER A 544 -1.63 8.24 -4.75
C SER A 544 -2.62 7.34 -4.01
N VAL A 545 -2.08 6.40 -3.22
CA VAL A 545 -2.79 5.70 -2.15
C VAL A 545 -2.37 6.32 -0.82
N VAL A 546 -3.35 6.69 0.00
CA VAL A 546 -3.16 7.14 1.39
C VAL A 546 -3.86 6.16 2.34
N ILE A 547 -3.24 5.84 3.48
CA ILE A 547 -3.83 5.01 4.53
C ILE A 547 -4.32 5.89 5.69
N ASN A 548 -5.57 5.68 6.12
CA ASN A 548 -6.24 6.46 7.15
C ASN A 548 -7.28 5.58 7.90
N ALA A 549 -7.60 5.91 9.16
CA ALA A 549 -8.58 5.19 9.98
C ALA A 549 -10.06 5.46 9.63
N THR A 550 -10.38 6.47 8.80
CA THR A 550 -11.76 6.86 8.46
C THR A 550 -12.18 6.39 7.06
N ALA A 551 -13.44 6.02 6.90
CA ALA A 551 -14.03 5.69 5.60
C ALA A 551 -14.35 6.93 4.72
N SER A 552 -14.10 8.15 5.21
CA SER A 552 -14.48 9.37 4.50
C SER A 552 -13.58 9.64 3.29
N ALA A 553 -14.19 9.85 2.12
CA ALA A 553 -13.49 10.22 0.89
C ALA A 553 -12.91 11.64 0.92
N THR A 554 -13.39 12.54 1.78
CA THR A 554 -12.89 13.93 1.91
C THR A 554 -11.77 14.10 2.93
N ASP A 555 -11.58 13.11 3.81
CA ASP A 555 -10.49 13.11 4.79
C ASP A 555 -9.24 12.47 4.16
N LEU A 556 -8.37 13.31 3.60
CA LEU A 556 -7.19 12.88 2.83
C LEU A 556 -5.92 12.77 3.67
N VAL A 557 -5.99 13.05 4.98
CA VAL A 557 -4.79 13.09 5.84
C VAL A 557 -4.30 11.65 6.10
N PRO A 558 -3.02 11.32 5.86
CA PRO A 558 -2.47 10.03 6.26
C PRO A 558 -2.47 9.92 7.79
N ALA A 559 -3.01 8.83 8.34
CA ALA A 559 -3.18 8.68 9.78
C ALA A 559 -2.47 7.42 10.29
N THR A 560 -1.28 7.59 10.86
CA THR A 560 -0.57 6.53 11.57
C THR A 560 -1.38 6.13 12.81
N PRO A 561 -1.72 4.83 13.00
CA PRO A 561 -2.53 4.42 14.14
C PRO A 561 -1.83 4.67 15.47
N ALA A 562 -2.60 5.02 16.50
CA ALA A 562 -2.06 5.27 17.84
C ALA A 562 -1.33 4.02 18.37
N GLY A 563 -0.08 4.18 18.79
CA GLY A 563 0.80 3.10 19.21
C GLY A 563 1.70 2.51 18.11
N TRP A 564 1.51 2.89 16.83
CA TRP A 564 2.23 2.31 15.69
C TRP A 564 3.21 3.29 15.03
N LEU A 565 4.22 2.73 14.34
CA LEU A 565 5.19 3.44 13.50
C LEU A 565 5.22 2.82 12.11
N GLY A 566 5.35 3.63 11.05
CA GLY A 566 5.50 3.10 9.69
C GLY A 566 6.95 2.74 9.34
N THR A 567 7.14 1.59 8.68
CA THR A 567 8.45 1.03 8.32
C THR A 567 8.73 1.13 6.82
N GLU A 568 8.01 0.38 5.98
CA GLU A 568 8.19 0.39 4.51
C GLU A 568 7.70 1.70 3.86
N ALA A 569 6.68 2.34 4.45
CA ALA A 569 6.11 3.58 3.96
C ALA A 569 5.74 4.53 5.13
N PRO A 570 6.72 5.18 5.79
CA PRO A 570 6.51 5.91 7.05
C PRO A 570 5.52 7.09 6.99
N THR A 571 5.27 7.64 5.80
CA THR A 571 4.29 8.73 5.56
C THR A 571 2.88 8.22 5.25
N LEU A 572 2.65 6.91 5.28
CA LEU A 572 1.41 6.23 4.88
C LEU A 572 0.82 6.70 3.55
N THR A 573 1.70 7.14 2.64
CA THR A 573 1.37 7.65 1.31
C THR A 573 2.29 7.02 0.27
N ARG A 574 1.73 6.53 -0.85
CA ARG A 574 2.50 6.13 -2.04
C ARG A 574 1.91 6.75 -3.31
N SER A 575 2.77 7.27 -4.18
CA SER A 575 2.37 7.81 -5.49
C SER A 575 2.82 6.90 -6.62
N PHE A 576 1.98 6.74 -7.65
CA PHE A 576 2.23 5.87 -8.79
C PHE A 576 1.51 6.38 -10.05
N THR A 577 1.92 5.89 -11.21
CA THR A 577 1.23 6.14 -12.49
C THR A 577 0.60 4.85 -12.99
N LEU A 578 -0.67 4.89 -13.32
CA LEU A 578 -1.42 3.79 -13.91
C LEU A 578 -1.55 3.99 -15.42
N SER A 579 -1.26 2.95 -16.20
CA SER A 579 -1.35 2.97 -17.65
C SER A 579 -2.11 1.75 -18.19
N THR A 580 -1.42 0.71 -18.67
CA THR A 580 -1.99 -0.44 -19.41
C THR A 580 -1.89 -1.78 -18.68
N ALA A 581 -1.39 -1.78 -17.44
CA ALA A 581 -1.27 -2.97 -16.60
C ALA A 581 -1.58 -2.67 -15.12
N ASP A 582 -2.01 -3.69 -14.40
CA ASP A 582 -2.34 -3.59 -12.97
C ASP A 582 -1.15 -3.18 -12.10
N VAL A 583 -1.45 -2.46 -11.01
CA VAL A 583 -0.49 -1.97 -10.01
C VAL A 583 -0.73 -2.66 -8.66
N PRO A 584 -0.19 -3.88 -8.47
CA PRO A 584 -0.19 -4.56 -7.18
C PRO A 584 0.89 -4.01 -6.24
N ASN A 585 1.00 -4.62 -5.06
CA ASN A 585 2.05 -4.37 -4.07
C ASN A 585 2.18 -2.91 -3.60
N GLN A 586 1.06 -2.18 -3.46
CA GLN A 586 1.04 -0.93 -2.70
C GLN A 586 1.12 -1.25 -1.19
N ARG A 587 2.33 -1.55 -0.72
CA ARG A 587 2.60 -2.09 0.63
C ARG A 587 2.88 -1.00 1.67
N PHE A 588 2.43 -1.20 2.91
CA PHE A 588 2.64 -0.30 4.03
C PHE A 588 2.92 -1.12 5.29
N GLY A 589 4.19 -1.31 5.63
CA GLY A 589 4.60 -1.93 6.88
C GLY A 589 4.38 -0.98 8.05
N LEU A 590 3.82 -1.50 9.14
CA LEU A 590 3.58 -0.80 10.40
C LEU A 590 4.06 -1.68 11.57
N PHE A 591 4.87 -1.13 12.47
CA PHE A 591 5.26 -1.78 13.74
C PHE A 591 4.41 -1.25 14.91
N ASN A 592 3.96 -2.12 15.81
CA ASN A 592 3.20 -1.76 17.01
C ASN A 592 4.14 -1.54 18.21
N GLY A 593 4.71 -0.34 18.32
CA GLY A 593 5.68 0.00 19.34
C GLY A 593 6.43 1.30 19.05
N SER A 594 7.62 1.44 19.61
CA SER A 594 8.46 2.64 19.53
C SER A 594 9.88 2.31 19.09
N LYS A 595 10.53 3.26 18.42
CA LYS A 595 11.90 3.12 17.89
C LYS A 595 12.86 3.99 18.69
N LEU A 596 14.02 3.46 19.06
CA LEU A 596 15.08 4.17 19.76
C LEU A 596 16.34 4.19 18.87
N SER A 597 17.10 5.28 18.86
CA SER A 597 18.43 5.32 18.25
C SER A 597 19.41 6.26 18.96
N GLY A 598 20.70 5.99 18.79
CA GLY A 598 21.80 6.77 19.36
C GLY A 598 23.16 6.22 18.95
N THR A 599 24.23 6.70 19.58
CA THR A 599 25.61 6.30 19.27
C THR A 599 26.46 5.96 20.49
N ILE A 600 27.34 4.97 20.35
CA ILE A 600 28.51 4.74 21.24
C ILE A 600 29.74 5.40 20.62
N PHE A 601 30.55 6.11 21.40
CA PHE A 601 31.71 6.88 20.95
C PHE A 601 32.77 7.01 22.04
N LYS A 602 34.02 7.33 21.65
CA LYS A 602 35.10 7.56 22.61
C LYS A 602 35.00 8.98 23.18
N ASP A 603 34.43 9.11 24.38
CA ASP A 603 34.16 10.39 25.05
C ASP A 603 35.41 10.86 25.83
N ASN A 604 36.43 11.30 25.08
CA ASN A 604 37.76 11.60 25.60
C ASN A 604 38.22 13.05 25.36
N GLY A 605 37.38 13.91 24.78
CA GLY A 605 37.68 15.30 24.47
C GLY A 605 38.66 15.50 23.32
N LEU A 606 38.88 14.48 22.48
CA LEU A 606 39.81 14.57 21.36
C LEU A 606 39.40 15.67 20.37
N GLY A 607 40.37 16.40 19.82
CA GLY A 607 40.12 17.44 18.81
C GLY A 607 39.49 18.73 19.35
N GLY A 608 39.55 18.97 20.66
CA GLY A 608 38.94 20.14 21.31
C GLY A 608 37.53 19.90 21.84
N GLY A 609 37.14 18.63 21.98
CA GLY A 609 35.89 18.24 22.65
C GLY A 609 35.97 18.33 24.18
N ILE A 610 34.84 18.10 24.86
CA ILE A 610 34.75 18.19 26.33
C ILE A 610 34.66 16.79 26.94
N ALA A 611 35.80 16.23 27.35
CA ALA A 611 35.91 14.87 27.84
C ALA A 611 34.88 14.48 28.94
N ASN A 612 34.30 13.30 28.78
CA ASN A 612 33.30 12.64 29.63
C ASN A 612 31.95 13.39 29.75
N ASN A 613 31.51 14.12 28.72
CA ASN A 613 30.30 14.96 28.76
C ASN A 613 28.99 14.26 28.29
N GLY A 614 29.06 13.09 27.64
CA GLY A 614 27.91 12.39 27.05
C GLY A 614 27.43 12.92 25.70
N ILE A 615 28.16 13.87 25.11
CA ILE A 615 27.85 14.57 23.86
C ILE A 615 29.07 14.48 22.94
N ARG A 616 28.99 13.59 21.95
CA ARG A 616 30.04 13.41 20.94
C ARG A 616 30.38 14.72 20.23
N ASP A 617 31.51 15.32 20.56
CA ASP A 617 31.98 16.58 19.99
C ASP A 617 33.47 16.52 19.58
N GLY A 618 34.12 17.66 19.35
CA GLY A 618 35.50 17.74 18.85
C GLY A 618 35.75 16.90 17.59
N THR A 619 36.65 15.92 17.72
CA THR A 619 36.89 14.87 16.72
C THR A 619 36.79 13.47 17.32
N GLU A 620 35.84 13.25 18.22
CA GLU A 620 35.69 11.99 18.95
C GLU A 620 35.28 10.82 18.02
N PRO A 621 36.03 9.69 18.02
CA PRO A 621 35.76 8.57 17.13
C PRO A 621 34.54 7.77 17.58
N PRO A 622 33.80 7.15 16.64
CA PRO A 622 32.72 6.22 16.97
C PRO A 622 33.29 4.89 17.49
N LEU A 623 32.47 4.12 18.21
CA LEU A 623 32.85 2.80 18.71
C LEU A 623 31.85 1.72 18.27
N SER A 624 32.30 0.79 17.44
CA SER A 624 31.53 -0.36 16.95
C SER A 624 31.69 -1.59 17.85
N GLY A 625 30.78 -2.55 17.71
CA GLY A 625 30.81 -3.82 18.46
C GLY A 625 30.27 -3.75 19.90
N GLY A 626 30.03 -2.55 20.44
CA GLY A 626 29.41 -2.38 21.74
C GLY A 626 27.97 -2.92 21.75
N VAL A 627 27.60 -3.68 22.78
CA VAL A 627 26.26 -4.28 22.91
C VAL A 627 25.34 -3.34 23.68
N ILE A 628 24.14 -3.05 23.15
CA ILE A 628 23.09 -2.32 23.85
C ILE A 628 21.89 -3.25 24.02
N THR A 629 21.31 -3.28 25.21
CA THR A 629 20.07 -4.02 25.51
C THR A 629 19.02 -3.07 26.05
N ALA A 630 17.75 -3.27 25.66
CA ALA A 630 16.61 -2.68 26.34
C ALA A 630 15.86 -3.73 27.16
N THR A 631 15.54 -3.41 28.40
CA THR A 631 14.77 -4.27 29.32
C THR A 631 13.59 -3.54 29.94
N ASP A 632 12.57 -4.29 30.35
CA ASP A 632 11.48 -3.78 31.19
C ASP A 632 11.88 -3.66 32.67
N ALA A 633 10.96 -3.17 33.50
CA ALA A 633 11.13 -3.04 34.95
C ALA A 633 11.28 -4.39 35.70
N GLY A 634 11.00 -5.53 35.06
CA GLY A 634 11.26 -6.88 35.55
C GLY A 634 12.58 -7.48 35.04
N ALA A 635 13.38 -6.70 34.30
CA ALA A 635 14.59 -7.12 33.58
C ALA A 635 14.35 -8.12 32.43
N THR A 636 13.13 -8.23 31.91
CA THR A 636 12.83 -8.97 30.67
C THR A 636 13.50 -8.26 29.49
N LEU A 637 14.21 -8.98 28.62
CA LEU A 637 14.77 -8.42 27.40
C LEU A 637 13.64 -8.05 26.42
N LEU A 638 13.63 -6.78 26.00
CA LEU A 638 12.71 -6.24 25.00
C LEU A 638 13.34 -6.27 23.60
N ASP A 639 14.59 -5.79 23.50
CA ASP A 639 15.38 -5.84 22.27
C ASP A 639 16.90 -5.73 22.57
N ARG A 640 17.75 -6.13 21.61
CA ARG A 640 19.21 -6.07 21.68
C ARG A 640 19.83 -5.65 20.35
N ALA A 641 20.72 -4.67 20.41
CA ALA A 641 21.51 -4.18 19.29
C ALA A 641 23.02 -4.33 19.54
N VAL A 642 23.78 -4.14 18.46
CA VAL A 642 25.23 -3.95 18.48
C VAL A 642 25.54 -2.67 17.70
N SER A 643 26.46 -1.83 18.18
CA SER A 643 26.83 -0.61 17.45
C SER A 643 27.56 -0.94 16.14
N ALA A 644 27.11 -0.32 15.04
CA ALA A 644 27.74 -0.42 13.73
C ALA A 644 29.04 0.42 13.65
N ASP A 645 29.73 0.40 12.51
CA ASP A 645 31.03 1.08 12.28
C ASP A 645 31.03 2.60 12.60
N LEU A 646 29.87 3.25 12.54
CA LEU A 646 29.69 4.67 12.90
C LEU A 646 29.21 4.88 14.35
N GLY A 647 29.28 3.85 15.19
CA GLY A 647 28.82 3.85 16.59
C GLY A 647 27.31 3.78 16.75
N THR A 648 26.56 3.93 15.65
CA THR A 648 25.11 3.97 15.62
C THR A 648 24.48 2.63 15.96
N TYR A 649 23.44 2.66 16.78
CA TYR A 649 22.56 1.52 17.04
C TYR A 649 21.08 1.92 16.90
N THR A 650 20.20 0.94 16.90
CA THR A 650 18.74 1.12 16.89
C THR A 650 18.10 -0.02 17.66
N LEU A 651 17.07 0.29 18.46
CA LEU A 651 16.28 -0.69 19.21
C LEU A 651 14.78 -0.46 18.92
N TRP A 652 13.99 -1.54 18.96
CA TRP A 652 12.54 -1.53 18.76
C TRP A 652 11.84 -2.06 20.00
N ILE A 653 11.05 -1.20 20.65
CA ILE A 653 10.36 -1.49 21.90
C ILE A 653 8.88 -1.79 21.58
N PRO A 654 8.36 -3.00 21.83
CA PRO A 654 6.98 -3.33 21.52
C PRO A 654 6.01 -2.53 22.40
N ALA A 655 4.82 -2.22 21.87
CA ALA A 655 3.81 -1.44 22.60
C ALA A 655 3.31 -2.10 23.90
N SER A 656 3.60 -3.39 24.12
CA SER A 656 3.36 -4.12 25.37
C SER A 656 4.32 -3.73 26.51
N ALA A 657 5.43 -3.04 26.23
CA ALA A 657 6.39 -2.58 27.22
C ALA A 657 5.91 -1.34 28.00
N SER A 658 4.79 -1.47 28.72
CA SER A 658 4.21 -0.40 29.53
C SER A 658 4.90 -0.30 30.90
N GLY A 659 5.67 0.77 31.12
CA GLY A 659 6.35 1.04 32.40
C GLY A 659 7.74 1.62 32.20
N ALA A 660 8.59 1.53 33.22
CA ALA A 660 9.99 1.92 33.08
C ALA A 660 10.74 0.93 32.16
N VAL A 661 11.43 1.47 31.16
CA VAL A 661 12.38 0.75 30.30
C VAL A 661 13.79 1.23 30.64
N GLN A 662 14.71 0.29 30.77
CA GLN A 662 16.14 0.56 30.93
C GLN A 662 16.88 0.17 29.66
N VAL A 663 17.65 1.12 29.11
CA VAL A 663 18.57 0.89 27.98
C VAL A 663 19.97 0.86 28.55
N ALA A 664 20.63 -0.29 28.49
CA ALA A 664 21.91 -0.56 29.15
C ALA A 664 23.04 -0.75 28.12
N HIS A 665 24.18 -0.12 28.38
CA HIS A 665 25.48 -0.44 27.78
C HIS A 665 26.49 -0.73 28.90
N ALA A 666 27.37 -1.71 28.70
CA ALA A 666 28.31 -2.21 29.73
C ALA A 666 29.79 -2.03 29.34
N GLY A 667 30.07 -1.20 28.33
CA GLY A 667 31.36 -1.10 27.66
C GLY A 667 31.50 -2.10 26.51
N LEU A 668 32.55 -1.91 25.70
CA LEU A 668 32.91 -2.86 24.62
C LEU A 668 33.49 -4.16 25.21
N ASP A 669 34.42 -4.03 26.14
CA ASP A 669 35.03 -5.10 26.93
C ASP A 669 35.62 -4.53 28.23
N ALA A 670 36.26 -5.35 29.07
CA ALA A 670 36.80 -4.94 30.37
C ALA A 670 37.98 -3.95 30.33
N SER A 671 38.48 -3.59 29.15
CA SER A 671 39.44 -2.49 28.93
C SER A 671 38.76 -1.13 28.68
N TRP A 672 37.42 -1.10 28.59
CA TRP A 672 36.60 0.10 28.42
C TRP A 672 35.76 0.39 29.67
N LEU A 673 35.34 1.65 29.80
CA LEU A 673 34.52 2.17 30.89
C LEU A 673 33.48 3.14 30.30
N VAL A 674 32.20 2.85 30.52
CA VAL A 674 31.10 3.78 30.20
C VAL A 674 31.20 4.95 31.18
N VAL A 675 31.73 6.08 30.72
CA VAL A 675 32.02 7.24 31.56
C VAL A 675 30.88 8.25 31.52
N SER A 676 29.99 8.19 30.53
CA SER A 676 28.91 9.16 30.36
C SER A 676 27.75 8.58 29.53
N GLY A 677 26.65 9.33 29.45
CA GLY A 677 25.56 9.01 28.55
C GLY A 677 24.48 10.09 28.52
N ALA A 678 23.81 10.22 27.38
CA ALA A 678 22.74 11.17 27.17
C ALA A 678 21.41 10.42 26.97
N PRO A 679 20.31 10.79 27.68
CA PRO A 679 19.01 10.16 27.51
C PRO A 679 18.30 10.57 26.19
N GLY A 680 18.86 11.52 25.44
CA GLY A 680 18.28 12.00 24.18
C GLY A 680 16.87 12.56 24.35
N THR A 681 16.01 12.31 23.36
CA THR A 681 14.60 12.76 23.36
C THR A 681 13.66 11.94 24.24
N THR A 682 14.16 10.99 25.05
CA THR A 682 13.32 10.16 25.93
C THR A 682 12.69 10.91 27.11
N GLY A 683 13.28 12.04 27.53
CA GLY A 683 12.94 12.70 28.79
C GLY A 683 13.37 11.92 30.05
N GLY A 684 14.11 10.83 29.89
CA GLY A 684 14.65 10.02 30.98
C GLY A 684 15.95 10.58 31.58
N SER A 685 16.64 9.74 32.35
CA SER A 685 17.93 10.06 32.96
C SER A 685 18.96 8.94 32.72
N PHE A 686 20.25 9.33 32.71
CA PHE A 686 21.37 8.39 32.68
C PHE A 686 21.88 8.11 34.09
N SER A 687 22.20 6.85 34.38
CA SER A 687 22.80 6.37 35.63
C SER A 687 24.18 5.77 35.36
N GLN A 688 25.20 6.56 35.68
CA GLN A 688 26.62 6.23 35.48
C GLN A 688 27.06 4.96 36.22
N ALA A 689 26.47 4.67 37.38
CA ALA A 689 26.80 3.49 38.18
C ALA A 689 26.47 2.15 37.48
N ASN A 690 25.53 2.17 36.53
CA ASN A 690 25.00 0.98 35.86
C ASN A 690 25.17 1.02 34.33
N GLY A 691 25.65 2.13 33.75
CA GLY A 691 25.65 2.34 32.29
C GLY A 691 24.25 2.36 31.66
N THR A 692 23.23 2.87 32.38
CA THR A 692 21.81 2.77 31.96
C THR A 692 21.14 4.11 31.72
N VAL A 693 20.37 4.23 30.64
CA VAL A 693 19.34 5.25 30.46
C VAL A 693 18.00 4.67 30.91
N SER A 694 17.29 5.35 31.80
CA SER A 694 15.97 4.93 32.31
C SER A 694 14.88 5.94 31.93
N PHE A 695 13.79 5.47 31.31
CA PHE A 695 12.65 6.31 30.91
C PHE A 695 11.35 5.50 30.85
N THR A 696 10.21 6.13 30.56
CA THR A 696 8.93 5.46 30.27
C THR A 696 8.55 5.74 28.81
N PRO A 697 8.44 4.73 27.93
CA PRO A 697 8.12 4.95 26.52
C PRO A 697 6.62 5.23 26.33
N THR A 698 6.31 6.13 25.41
CA THR A 698 4.99 6.24 24.78
C THR A 698 5.04 5.42 23.49
N ALA A 699 4.10 4.48 23.31
CA ALA A 699 4.02 3.67 22.08
C ALA A 699 3.75 4.53 20.84
N GLY A 700 4.28 4.17 19.67
CA GLY A 700 4.17 4.96 18.44
C GLY A 700 5.16 6.15 18.38
N THR A 701 6.23 6.14 19.18
CA THR A 701 7.19 7.26 19.28
C THR A 701 8.57 6.89 18.71
N VAL A 702 9.21 7.83 18.02
CA VAL A 702 10.62 7.72 17.61
C VAL A 702 11.50 8.55 18.55
N TYR A 703 12.30 7.86 19.34
CA TYR A 703 13.31 8.42 20.24
C TYR A 703 14.70 8.40 19.59
N THR A 704 15.47 9.47 19.80
CA THR A 704 16.77 9.70 19.15
C THR A 704 17.75 10.34 20.15
N GLY A 705 19.05 10.12 19.92
CA GLY A 705 20.13 10.72 20.71
C GLY A 705 20.41 10.01 22.04
N LEU A 706 20.06 8.74 22.18
CA LEU A 706 20.39 7.92 23.35
C LEU A 706 21.87 7.50 23.27
N ASN A 707 22.77 8.37 23.70
CA ASN A 707 24.21 8.19 23.47
C ASN A 707 24.91 7.62 24.71
N PHE A 708 25.99 6.85 24.50
CA PHE A 708 26.88 6.36 25.55
C PHE A 708 28.31 6.78 25.22
N GLY A 709 29.00 7.40 26.18
CA GLY A 709 30.39 7.81 26.04
C GLY A 709 31.30 6.86 26.81
N ASP A 710 32.27 6.31 26.10
CA ASP A 710 33.13 5.22 26.55
C ASP A 710 34.60 5.64 26.51
N VAL A 711 35.39 5.21 27.49
CA VAL A 711 36.83 5.53 27.56
C VAL A 711 37.67 4.30 27.91
N PRO A 712 38.92 4.19 27.41
CA PRO A 712 39.85 3.17 27.88
C PRO A 712 40.12 3.30 29.38
N VAL A 713 40.27 2.18 30.08
CA VAL A 713 40.66 2.19 31.49
C VAL A 713 42.08 2.73 31.66
N ASN A 714 42.29 3.57 32.68
CA ASN A 714 43.62 4.06 33.04
C ASN A 714 44.56 2.92 33.42
N VAL A 715 45.86 3.07 33.11
CA VAL A 715 46.89 2.05 33.29
C VAL A 715 48.05 2.58 34.13
N LEU A 716 48.51 1.79 35.11
CA LEU A 716 49.76 2.00 35.86
C LEU A 716 50.60 0.72 35.75
N GLN A 717 51.92 0.83 35.57
CA GLN A 717 52.86 -0.29 35.41
C GLN A 717 54.32 0.19 35.51
N PRO A 718 55.31 -0.68 35.80
CA PRO A 718 55.24 -2.11 36.14
C PRO A 718 55.16 -2.32 37.67
N ASP A 719 55.40 -3.55 38.16
CA ASP A 719 55.86 -3.78 39.55
C ASP A 719 57.40 -3.99 39.56
N GLY A 720 58.07 -3.70 40.67
CA GLY A 720 59.54 -3.66 40.74
C GLY A 720 60.17 -4.28 42.00
N GLN A 721 61.43 -4.73 41.88
CA GLN A 721 62.27 -5.09 43.03
C GLN A 721 63.74 -4.78 42.74
N GLN A 722 64.44 -4.11 43.65
CA GLN A 722 65.87 -3.80 43.50
C GLN A 722 66.64 -3.97 44.81
N SER A 723 67.89 -4.42 44.70
CA SER A 723 68.85 -4.44 45.82
C SER A 723 69.70 -3.15 45.87
N VAL A 724 69.92 -2.58 47.04
CA VAL A 724 70.68 -1.34 47.27
C VAL A 724 71.74 -1.51 48.38
N LEU A 725 72.83 -0.73 48.34
CA LEU A 725 73.78 -0.67 49.45
C LEU A 725 73.27 0.26 50.56
N ALA A 726 73.59 -0.03 51.82
CA ALA A 726 73.25 0.85 52.94
C ALA A 726 73.76 2.29 52.69
N GLY A 727 72.90 3.28 52.90
CA GLY A 727 73.20 4.70 52.63
C GLY A 727 73.11 5.11 51.16
N SER A 728 72.85 4.18 50.24
CA SER A 728 72.68 4.44 48.81
C SER A 728 71.21 4.47 48.40
N ALA A 729 70.96 4.91 47.16
CA ALA A 729 69.63 5.01 46.57
C ALA A 729 69.45 4.14 45.31
N VAL A 730 68.21 3.72 45.06
CA VAL A 730 67.73 3.05 43.83
C VAL A 730 66.56 3.83 43.24
N VAL A 731 66.26 3.56 41.96
CA VAL A 731 65.19 4.25 41.22
C VAL A 731 64.34 3.25 40.45
N TYR A 732 63.02 3.27 40.68
CA TYR A 732 62.04 2.46 39.98
C TYR A 732 61.35 3.30 38.90
N ALA A 733 61.40 2.82 37.66
CA ALA A 733 60.81 3.49 36.51
C ALA A 733 59.41 2.93 36.24
N HIS A 734 58.42 3.82 36.29
CA HIS A 734 57.00 3.53 36.15
C HIS A 734 56.37 4.37 35.04
N SER A 735 55.17 4.00 34.60
CA SER A 735 54.36 4.84 33.73
C SER A 735 52.88 4.75 34.07
N PHE A 736 52.21 5.90 34.00
CA PHE A 736 50.77 6.06 34.13
C PHE A 736 50.20 6.56 32.80
N THR A 737 49.20 5.89 32.25
CA THR A 737 48.49 6.33 31.02
C THR A 737 47.01 6.59 31.33
N SER A 738 46.53 7.76 30.91
CA SER A 738 45.13 8.19 31.04
C SER A 738 44.34 7.85 29.77
N GLY A 739 43.15 7.26 29.88
CA GLY A 739 42.28 7.02 28.71
C GLY A 739 41.51 8.26 28.23
N THR A 740 41.37 9.27 29.10
CA THR A 740 40.52 10.45 28.91
C THR A 740 41.08 11.68 29.65
N GLY A 741 40.33 12.78 29.67
CA GLY A 741 40.61 13.99 30.45
C GLY A 741 40.22 13.88 31.93
N GLY A 742 41.05 14.43 32.82
CA GLY A 742 40.86 14.37 34.27
C GLY A 742 42.10 14.83 35.04
N THR A 743 42.24 14.42 36.31
CA THR A 743 43.42 14.69 37.13
C THR A 743 43.93 13.43 37.82
N VAL A 744 45.26 13.28 37.92
CA VAL A 744 45.91 12.20 38.67
C VAL A 744 46.69 12.75 39.85
N THR A 745 46.51 12.15 41.03
CA THR A 745 47.34 12.39 42.21
C THR A 745 48.19 11.17 42.48
N LEU A 746 49.51 11.36 42.53
CA LEU A 746 50.49 10.29 42.72
C LEU A 746 51.06 10.32 44.14
N SER A 747 51.25 9.16 44.74
CA SER A 747 51.85 9.03 46.08
C SER A 747 52.64 7.73 46.22
N ALA A 748 53.71 7.73 47.03
CA ALA A 748 54.53 6.56 47.29
C ALA A 748 54.60 6.31 48.81
N SER A 749 53.95 5.24 49.26
CA SER A 749 53.71 4.94 50.68
C SER A 749 54.40 3.64 51.12
N ALA A 750 55.13 3.70 52.24
CA ALA A 750 55.85 2.57 52.81
C ALA A 750 55.60 2.49 54.33
N PRO A 751 55.85 1.34 54.99
CA PRO A 751 55.87 1.25 56.44
C PRO A 751 56.87 2.22 57.07
N ALA A 752 56.51 2.80 58.21
CA ALA A 752 57.31 3.80 58.92
C ALA A 752 58.62 3.19 59.48
N THR A 753 59.67 3.21 58.67
CA THR A 753 60.99 2.64 58.97
C THR A 753 62.01 3.78 59.13
N PRO A 754 62.65 3.95 60.30
CA PRO A 754 63.54 5.08 60.54
C PRO A 754 64.69 5.19 59.54
N GLY A 755 64.89 6.39 59.00
CA GLY A 755 66.01 6.73 58.11
C GLY A 755 65.86 6.32 56.64
N TRP A 756 64.81 5.59 56.27
CA TRP A 756 64.44 5.41 54.86
C TRP A 756 63.72 6.65 54.33
N THR A 757 63.88 6.95 53.03
CA THR A 757 63.14 8.02 52.34
C THR A 757 62.76 7.61 50.93
N GLN A 758 61.59 8.08 50.48
CA GLN A 758 61.08 7.88 49.13
C GLN A 758 60.56 9.20 48.52
N LEU A 759 60.79 9.40 47.22
CA LEU A 759 60.32 10.56 46.45
C LEU A 759 59.86 10.10 45.06
N VAL A 760 58.78 10.69 44.55
CA VAL A 760 58.29 10.47 43.18
C VAL A 760 58.69 11.66 42.31
N TYR A 761 59.42 11.42 41.23
CA TYR A 761 59.79 12.39 40.22
C TYR A 761 58.98 12.17 38.93
N LEU A 762 58.82 13.22 38.14
CA LEU A 762 58.42 13.08 36.73
C LEU A 762 59.67 12.86 35.88
N ASP A 763 59.68 11.75 35.13
CA ASP A 763 60.67 11.48 34.09
C ASP A 763 60.20 12.14 32.80
N ALA A 764 60.84 13.25 32.43
CA ALA A 764 60.38 14.12 31.36
C ALA A 764 60.71 13.60 29.96
N ASN A 765 61.64 12.63 29.86
CA ASN A 765 62.15 12.10 28.59
C ASN A 765 61.99 10.56 28.45
N CYS A 766 61.46 9.90 29.49
CA CYS A 766 61.27 8.46 29.65
C CYS A 766 62.58 7.63 29.63
N ASN A 767 63.73 8.19 30.04
CA ASN A 767 65.02 7.47 30.01
C ASN A 767 65.29 6.58 31.23
N GLY A 768 64.53 6.71 32.33
CA GLY A 768 64.71 5.92 33.54
C GLY A 768 65.80 6.41 34.52
N LEU A 769 66.32 7.63 34.33
CA LEU A 769 67.33 8.31 35.14
C LEU A 769 66.76 9.65 35.65
N ILE A 770 67.23 10.14 36.79
CA ILE A 770 66.77 11.43 37.34
C ILE A 770 67.70 12.54 36.81
N ASP A 771 67.19 13.32 35.86
CA ASP A 771 67.97 14.31 35.11
C ASP A 771 67.96 15.72 35.75
N PRO A 772 68.96 16.58 35.46
CA PRO A 772 69.02 17.95 35.97
C PRO A 772 67.85 18.81 35.49
N GLY A 773 66.93 19.14 36.40
CA GLY A 773 65.72 19.92 36.13
C GLY A 773 64.42 19.17 36.42
N GLU A 774 64.49 17.86 36.66
CA GLU A 774 63.31 17.06 37.01
C GLU A 774 62.85 17.33 38.45
N VAL A 775 61.53 17.36 38.63
CA VAL A 775 60.88 17.82 39.86
C VAL A 775 60.15 16.70 40.59
N VAL A 776 60.10 16.83 41.92
CA VAL A 776 59.30 15.95 42.78
C VAL A 776 57.82 16.28 42.62
N VAL A 777 56.99 15.26 42.40
CA VAL A 777 55.53 15.39 42.33
C VAL A 777 54.99 15.86 43.68
N SER A 778 54.28 16.98 43.66
CA SER A 778 53.87 17.73 44.86
C SER A 778 52.39 18.16 44.83
N GLY A 779 51.60 17.66 43.87
CA GLY A 779 50.18 17.95 43.72
C GLY A 779 49.53 17.10 42.63
N ALA A 780 48.26 17.35 42.36
CA ALA A 780 47.53 16.71 41.27
C ALA A 780 48.01 17.22 39.90
N ILE A 781 48.08 16.32 38.92
CA ILE A 781 48.50 16.59 37.53
C ILE A 781 47.28 16.47 36.63
N THR A 782 46.98 17.51 35.86
CA THR A 782 45.93 17.46 34.83
C THR A 782 46.38 16.56 33.67
N MET A 783 45.51 15.65 33.27
CA MET A 783 45.72 14.69 32.19
C MET A 783 44.76 14.97 31.04
N VAL A 784 45.23 14.78 29.81
CA VAL A 784 44.40 14.65 28.60
C VAL A 784 44.34 13.20 28.14
N ALA A 785 43.48 12.91 27.16
CA ALA A 785 43.30 11.57 26.65
C ALA A 785 44.58 10.97 26.05
N ASP A 786 44.73 9.66 26.27
CA ASP A 786 45.85 8.82 25.81
C ASP A 786 47.24 9.31 26.27
N GLN A 787 47.31 10.30 27.17
CA GLN A 787 48.55 10.87 27.70
C GLN A 787 49.23 9.88 28.65
N LYS A 788 50.52 9.65 28.41
CA LYS A 788 51.42 8.89 29.27
C LYS A 788 52.31 9.82 30.10
N LEU A 789 52.37 9.62 31.41
CA LEU A 789 53.44 10.10 32.28
C LEU A 789 54.48 8.99 32.45
N CYS A 790 55.76 9.33 32.39
CA CYS A 790 56.86 8.51 32.91
C CYS A 790 57.23 9.03 34.31
N LEU A 791 57.47 8.11 35.24
CA LEU A 791 57.57 8.38 36.68
C LEU A 791 58.80 7.67 37.26
N LEU A 792 59.53 8.33 38.14
CA LEU A 792 60.69 7.75 38.82
C LEU A 792 60.53 7.80 40.33
N VAL A 793 60.39 6.62 40.94
CA VAL A 793 60.29 6.47 42.40
C VAL A 793 61.69 6.22 42.93
N LYS A 794 62.29 7.27 43.52
CA LYS A 794 63.61 7.20 44.17
C LYS A 794 63.44 6.72 45.60
N VAL A 795 64.15 5.67 45.98
CA VAL A 795 64.21 5.17 47.37
C VAL A 795 65.65 5.27 47.86
N THR A 796 65.87 5.85 49.04
CA THR A 796 67.19 5.94 49.70
C THR A 796 67.16 5.15 51.00
N SER A 797 68.14 4.27 51.18
CA SER A 797 68.33 3.50 52.42
C SER A 797 69.18 4.26 53.44
N PRO A 798 69.00 4.04 54.75
CA PRO A 798 69.87 4.63 55.76
C PRO A 798 71.26 3.97 55.79
N ALA A 799 72.29 4.76 56.09
CA ALA A 799 73.69 4.29 56.13
C ALA A 799 73.98 3.22 57.20
N GLY A 800 73.08 3.05 58.18
CA GLY A 800 73.14 2.00 59.21
C GLY A 800 72.18 0.83 58.99
N ALA A 801 71.63 0.67 57.78
CA ALA A 801 70.80 -0.50 57.47
C ALA A 801 71.63 -1.79 57.45
N THR A 802 71.07 -2.88 58.01
CA THR A 802 71.68 -4.21 57.95
C THR A 802 71.46 -4.86 56.58
N ASP A 803 72.31 -5.82 56.22
CA ASP A 803 72.03 -6.78 55.14
C ASP A 803 70.64 -7.42 55.33
N GLY A 804 69.96 -7.67 54.22
CA GLY A 804 68.59 -8.21 54.19
C GLY A 804 67.48 -7.26 54.66
N ALA A 805 67.77 -6.03 55.08
CA ALA A 805 66.73 -5.07 55.47
C ALA A 805 65.84 -4.69 54.27
N GLN A 806 64.52 -4.75 54.42
CA GLN A 806 63.56 -4.54 53.33
C GLN A 806 62.66 -3.32 53.54
N LEU A 807 62.39 -2.60 52.44
CA LEU A 807 61.34 -1.59 52.33
C LEU A 807 60.36 -1.99 51.21
N PRO A 808 59.19 -2.56 51.55
CA PRO A 808 58.06 -2.64 50.62
C PRO A 808 57.42 -1.25 50.49
N LEU A 809 57.12 -0.87 49.26
CA LEU A 809 56.63 0.45 48.87
C LEU A 809 55.45 0.29 47.91
N THR A 810 54.39 1.07 48.10
CA THR A 810 53.23 1.11 47.20
C THR A 810 53.15 2.48 46.51
N LEU A 811 53.38 2.49 45.20
CA LEU A 811 53.05 3.62 44.32
C LEU A 811 51.55 3.58 44.04
N SER A 812 50.82 4.63 44.42
CA SER A 812 49.38 4.77 44.18
C SER A 812 49.09 5.96 43.28
N ALA A 813 48.26 5.76 42.26
CA ALA A 813 47.72 6.77 41.38
C ALA A 813 46.20 6.85 41.59
N HIS A 814 45.74 7.91 42.27
CA HIS A 814 44.32 8.22 42.42
C HIS A 814 43.90 9.16 41.29
N TYR A 815 42.95 8.72 40.46
CA TYR A 815 42.47 9.49 39.32
C TYR A 815 41.04 9.97 39.50
N VAL A 816 40.76 11.23 39.17
CA VAL A 816 39.42 11.83 39.12
C VAL A 816 39.10 12.20 37.67
N TYR A 817 37.99 11.71 37.15
CA TYR A 817 37.58 11.96 35.76
C TYR A 817 36.99 13.37 35.63
N ALA A 818 37.34 14.10 34.56
CA ALA A 818 36.69 15.39 34.28
C ALA A 818 35.18 15.18 34.04
N ASN A 819 34.33 16.14 34.41
CA ASN A 819 32.88 16.14 34.16
C ASN A 819 32.09 14.90 34.68
N SER A 820 32.71 14.07 35.52
CA SER A 820 32.24 12.74 35.92
C SER A 820 32.37 12.56 37.42
N ALA A 821 31.49 11.76 38.03
CA ALA A 821 31.58 11.41 39.46
C ALA A 821 32.50 10.20 39.72
N LEU A 822 33.06 9.59 38.68
CA LEU A 822 33.93 8.42 38.81
C LEU A 822 35.34 8.81 39.29
N THR A 823 35.92 7.89 40.05
CA THR A 823 37.35 7.88 40.39
C THR A 823 37.95 6.51 40.09
N ARG A 824 39.28 6.44 39.97
CA ARG A 824 40.00 5.18 39.78
C ARG A 824 41.34 5.20 40.49
N ASP A 825 41.48 4.35 41.49
CA ASP A 825 42.74 4.03 42.14
C ASP A 825 43.46 2.90 41.40
N LEU A 826 44.75 3.10 41.12
CA LEU A 826 45.66 2.08 40.60
C LEU A 826 46.89 2.02 41.51
N GLN A 827 47.40 0.81 41.78
CA GLN A 827 48.54 0.61 42.67
C GLN A 827 49.59 -0.32 42.05
N ARG A 828 50.86 -0.04 42.32
CA ARG A 828 52.01 -0.89 42.01
C ARG A 828 52.94 -1.01 43.20
N SER A 829 53.61 -2.14 43.29
CA SER A 829 54.47 -2.50 44.42
C SER A 829 55.93 -2.50 43.99
N ASP A 830 56.75 -1.76 44.72
CA ASP A 830 58.21 -1.79 44.66
C ASP A 830 58.77 -2.43 45.94
N LEU A 831 59.77 -3.30 45.82
CA LEU A 831 60.48 -3.88 46.98
C LEU A 831 61.97 -3.55 46.94
N THR A 832 62.41 -2.68 47.85
CA THR A 832 63.85 -2.41 48.02
C THR A 832 64.44 -3.32 49.09
N THR A 833 65.58 -3.94 48.81
CA THR A 833 66.31 -4.79 49.77
C THR A 833 67.74 -4.28 49.94
N VAL A 834 68.24 -4.16 51.17
CA VAL A 834 69.64 -3.85 51.44
C VAL A 834 70.49 -5.10 51.28
N GLY A 835 71.65 -4.98 50.63
CA GLY A 835 72.55 -6.09 50.37
C GLY A 835 74.03 -5.76 50.59
N GLU A 836 74.86 -6.81 50.67
CA GLU A 836 76.32 -6.73 50.74
C GLU A 836 76.99 -6.22 49.45
N PRO A 837 78.16 -5.52 49.51
CA PRO A 837 78.84 -4.93 48.36
C PRO A 837 79.16 -5.86 47.19
N ALA A 838 79.34 -7.16 47.44
CA ALA A 838 79.72 -8.14 46.42
C ALA A 838 78.52 -8.77 45.66
N ALA A 839 77.29 -8.57 46.15
CA ALA A 839 76.08 -9.20 45.60
C ALA A 839 74.95 -8.21 45.25
N THR A 840 75.18 -6.91 45.47
CA THR A 840 74.15 -5.88 45.33
C THR A 840 74.13 -5.26 43.94
N GLY A 841 72.98 -5.39 43.28
CA GLY A 841 72.65 -4.76 42.00
C GLY A 841 71.64 -5.57 41.17
N LEU A 842 70.95 -6.55 41.74
CA LEU A 842 69.86 -7.24 41.04
C LEU A 842 68.66 -6.30 40.92
N LYS A 843 68.17 -6.11 39.70
CA LYS A 843 66.89 -5.45 39.39
C LYS A 843 65.95 -6.46 38.76
N LEU A 844 64.74 -6.55 39.29
CA LEU A 844 63.61 -7.28 38.72
C LEU A 844 62.52 -6.27 38.32
N VAL A 845 61.89 -6.50 37.17
CA VAL A 845 60.75 -5.73 36.67
C VAL A 845 59.68 -6.72 36.21
N LYS A 846 58.49 -6.65 36.79
CA LYS A 846 57.37 -7.55 36.49
C LYS A 846 56.32 -6.81 35.65
N THR A 847 56.16 -7.23 34.40
CA THR A 847 55.11 -6.77 33.49
C THR A 847 54.02 -7.83 33.31
N VAL A 848 52.90 -7.41 32.75
CA VAL A 848 51.74 -8.25 32.43
C VAL A 848 51.28 -7.93 31.00
N ASP A 849 50.80 -8.92 30.26
CA ASP A 849 50.30 -8.76 28.89
C ASP A 849 48.93 -8.05 28.81
N LYS A 850 48.13 -8.13 29.87
CA LYS A 850 46.80 -7.56 29.99
C LYS A 850 46.70 -6.55 31.12
N THR A 851 46.19 -5.35 30.80
CA THR A 851 45.91 -4.28 31.76
C THR A 851 44.58 -4.46 32.51
N SER A 852 43.68 -5.25 31.93
CA SER A 852 42.39 -5.70 32.49
C SER A 852 42.06 -7.08 31.92
N ALA A 853 41.30 -7.90 32.65
CA ALA A 853 40.97 -9.28 32.27
C ALA A 853 39.65 -9.74 32.90
N VAL A 854 38.96 -10.70 32.27
CA VAL A 854 37.69 -11.29 32.74
C VAL A 854 37.86 -12.75 33.16
N SER A 855 36.91 -13.30 33.92
CA SER A 855 36.86 -14.76 34.21
C SER A 855 36.99 -15.55 32.91
N GLY A 856 37.91 -16.52 32.89
CA GLY A 856 38.24 -17.30 31.70
C GLY A 856 39.51 -16.84 30.97
N ASP A 857 39.97 -15.59 31.14
CA ASP A 857 41.18 -15.09 30.48
C ASP A 857 42.43 -15.83 30.91
N VAL A 858 43.33 -16.08 29.96
CA VAL A 858 44.75 -16.34 30.24
C VAL A 858 45.50 -15.00 30.30
N ILE A 859 46.35 -14.85 31.31
CA ILE A 859 47.15 -13.66 31.62
C ILE A 859 48.62 -14.10 31.74
N THR A 860 49.53 -13.43 31.06
CA THR A 860 50.96 -13.74 31.03
C THR A 860 51.76 -12.70 31.80
N TYR A 861 52.45 -13.13 32.86
CA TYR A 861 53.40 -12.32 33.60
C TYR A 861 54.82 -12.57 33.08
N THR A 862 55.59 -11.48 32.91
CA THR A 862 57.00 -11.53 32.51
C THR A 862 57.85 -10.82 33.56
N ILE A 863 58.78 -11.54 34.17
CA ILE A 863 59.76 -10.98 35.10
C ILE A 863 61.08 -10.83 34.34
N THR A 864 61.45 -9.59 34.03
CA THR A 864 62.77 -9.25 33.49
C THR A 864 63.75 -9.10 34.65
N TYR A 865 64.90 -9.74 34.57
CA TYR A 865 65.98 -9.66 35.55
C TYR A 865 67.24 -9.05 34.93
N THR A 866 67.91 -8.16 35.66
CA THR A 866 69.12 -7.45 35.22
C THR A 866 70.14 -7.41 36.34
N ASN A 867 71.41 -7.70 36.04
CA ASN A 867 72.51 -7.41 36.96
C ASN A 867 73.09 -6.01 36.68
N GLN A 868 72.76 -5.05 37.54
CA GLN A 868 73.31 -3.68 37.56
C GLN A 868 74.55 -3.53 38.46
N SER A 869 74.99 -4.59 39.14
CA SER A 869 76.24 -4.57 39.93
C SER A 869 77.46 -4.60 39.02
N THR A 870 78.63 -4.21 39.54
CA THR A 870 79.93 -4.37 38.87
C THR A 870 80.48 -5.80 38.95
N ALA A 871 79.90 -6.65 39.80
CA ALA A 871 80.27 -8.05 39.97
C ALA A 871 79.44 -8.98 39.07
N ALA A 872 79.76 -10.28 39.08
CA ALA A 872 78.92 -11.32 38.48
C ALA A 872 78.09 -12.02 39.57
N LEU A 873 76.77 -12.03 39.43
CA LEU A 873 75.87 -12.63 40.42
C LEU A 873 75.82 -14.15 40.24
N ALA A 874 76.12 -14.90 41.30
CA ALA A 874 76.04 -16.36 41.35
C ALA A 874 74.79 -16.82 42.12
N THR A 875 74.39 -18.09 41.94
CA THR A 875 73.29 -18.74 42.71
C THR A 875 71.95 -18.00 42.68
N LEU A 876 71.68 -17.24 41.60
CA LEU A 876 70.44 -16.48 41.43
C LEU A 876 69.21 -17.40 41.55
N LYS A 877 68.20 -16.92 42.29
CA LYS A 877 66.85 -17.47 42.31
C LYS A 877 65.85 -16.34 42.13
N ILE A 878 64.80 -16.61 41.36
CA ILE A 878 63.63 -15.73 41.25
C ILE A 878 62.44 -16.51 41.83
N GLN A 879 61.60 -15.84 42.62
CA GLN A 879 60.43 -16.42 43.26
C GLN A 879 59.22 -15.52 43.04
N ASP A 880 58.06 -16.13 42.82
CA ASP A 880 56.78 -15.45 42.66
C ASP A 880 55.64 -16.38 43.14
N ALA A 881 54.39 -15.95 43.00
CA ALA A 881 53.22 -16.80 43.21
C ALA A 881 52.12 -16.49 42.18
N THR A 882 51.26 -17.47 41.93
CA THR A 882 50.01 -17.22 41.19
C THR A 882 49.16 -16.18 41.93
N PRO A 883 48.71 -15.08 41.29
CA PRO A 883 47.81 -14.11 41.91
C PRO A 883 46.51 -14.73 42.44
N ALA A 884 45.88 -14.06 43.41
CA ALA A 884 44.58 -14.45 43.93
C ALA A 884 43.54 -14.58 42.80
N TYR A 885 42.61 -15.54 42.95
CA TYR A 885 41.60 -15.91 41.95
C TYR A 885 42.15 -16.42 40.60
N THR A 886 43.45 -16.72 40.50
CA THR A 886 44.05 -17.31 39.29
C THR A 886 44.59 -18.72 39.54
N VAL A 887 44.62 -19.53 38.49
CA VAL A 887 45.21 -20.88 38.49
C VAL A 887 46.29 -21.01 37.42
N LEU A 888 47.37 -21.75 37.70
CA LEU A 888 48.50 -21.85 36.78
C LEU A 888 48.12 -22.51 35.45
N GLN A 889 48.64 -21.95 34.35
CA GLN A 889 48.66 -22.59 33.02
C GLN A 889 50.06 -23.07 32.66
N THR A 890 51.06 -22.19 32.70
CA THR A 890 52.45 -22.51 32.34
C THR A 890 53.47 -21.72 33.17
N VAL A 891 54.68 -22.26 33.31
CA VAL A 891 55.88 -21.55 33.77
C VAL A 891 57.00 -21.86 32.77
N ALA A 892 57.80 -20.85 32.41
CA ALA A 892 58.94 -21.02 31.52
C ALA A 892 60.14 -20.18 31.95
N CYS A 893 61.33 -20.66 31.56
CA CYS A 893 62.53 -19.83 31.47
C CYS A 893 62.53 -19.12 30.10
N GLY A 894 62.85 -17.83 30.08
CA GLY A 894 63.13 -17.13 28.83
C GLY A 894 64.53 -17.43 28.29
N PRO A 895 64.93 -16.78 27.18
CA PRO A 895 66.29 -16.85 26.66
C PRO A 895 67.32 -16.41 27.72
N VAL A 896 68.39 -17.20 27.87
CA VAL A 896 69.50 -16.86 28.78
C VAL A 896 70.50 -15.91 28.11
N PRO A 897 71.03 -14.90 28.84
CA PRO A 897 71.87 -13.86 28.23
C PRO A 897 73.27 -14.30 27.77
N ASN A 898 73.76 -15.45 28.24
CA ASN A 898 75.04 -16.02 27.84
C ASN A 898 75.01 -17.55 27.96
N ALA A 899 76.01 -18.23 27.39
CA ALA A 899 76.16 -19.69 27.49
C ALA A 899 76.73 -20.19 28.83
N GLN A 900 76.97 -19.29 29.79
CA GLN A 900 77.54 -19.55 31.12
C GLN A 900 76.49 -19.52 32.23
N ILE A 901 75.22 -19.25 31.90
CA ILE A 901 74.08 -19.32 32.82
C ILE A 901 72.98 -20.19 32.21
N SER A 902 72.39 -21.06 33.00
CA SER A 902 71.20 -21.83 32.63
C SER A 902 70.11 -21.67 33.69
N CYS A 903 68.85 -21.65 33.23
CA CYS A 903 67.66 -21.48 34.05
C CYS A 903 66.87 -22.80 34.10
N ALA A 904 66.31 -23.13 35.27
CA ALA A 904 65.35 -24.21 35.43
C ALA A 904 64.22 -23.78 36.38
N VAL A 905 62.99 -24.20 36.08
CA VAL A 905 61.85 -24.08 37.01
C VAL A 905 62.06 -25.11 38.12
N SER A 906 62.33 -24.65 39.34
CA SER A 906 62.61 -25.48 40.51
C SER A 906 61.41 -25.63 41.46
N THR A 907 60.36 -24.82 41.30
CA THR A 907 59.07 -25.02 41.98
C THR A 907 57.94 -24.44 41.14
N GLN A 908 56.81 -25.15 41.06
CA GLN A 908 55.54 -24.62 40.55
C GLN A 908 54.38 -25.43 41.16
N PRO A 909 53.16 -24.88 41.29
CA PRO A 909 51.97 -25.68 41.53
C PRO A 909 51.62 -26.57 40.32
N ALA A 910 50.63 -27.45 40.47
CA ALA A 910 50.05 -28.16 39.33
C ALA A 910 49.32 -27.18 38.39
N VAL A 911 49.22 -27.53 37.10
CA VAL A 911 48.36 -26.81 36.15
C VAL A 911 46.91 -26.91 36.64
N GLY A 912 46.20 -25.78 36.71
CA GLY A 912 44.87 -25.69 37.32
C GLY A 912 44.88 -25.48 38.85
N ALA A 913 46.05 -25.31 39.49
CA ALA A 913 46.16 -24.96 40.90
C ALA A 913 46.90 -23.62 41.12
N SER A 914 46.78 -23.06 42.32
CA SER A 914 47.50 -21.87 42.77
C SER A 914 48.67 -22.24 43.69
N GLY A 915 49.70 -21.40 43.76
CA GLY A 915 50.86 -21.61 44.62
C GLY A 915 52.13 -20.84 44.23
N ARG A 916 53.23 -21.17 44.92
CA ARG A 916 54.57 -20.60 44.74
C ARG A 916 55.25 -21.10 43.46
N ILE A 917 55.93 -20.19 42.78
CA ILE A 917 56.76 -20.44 41.60
C ILE A 917 58.22 -20.09 41.96
N GLU A 918 59.19 -20.90 41.53
CA GLU A 918 60.62 -20.60 41.66
C GLU A 918 61.36 -20.99 40.37
N TRP A 919 62.24 -20.10 39.92
CA TRP A 919 63.27 -20.38 38.93
C TRP A 919 64.64 -20.33 39.62
N THR A 920 65.43 -21.38 39.46
CA THR A 920 66.82 -21.44 39.94
C THR A 920 67.77 -21.35 38.75
N PHE A 921 68.85 -20.59 38.91
CA PHE A 921 69.86 -20.40 37.89
C PHE A 921 71.19 -21.01 38.33
N THR A 922 71.84 -21.75 37.42
CA THR A 922 73.20 -22.26 37.62
C THR A 922 74.17 -21.52 36.71
N GLY A 923 75.38 -21.25 37.22
CA GLY A 923 76.35 -20.37 36.56
C GLY A 923 76.33 -18.94 37.12
N THR A 924 76.70 -17.95 36.31
CA THR A 924 76.82 -16.55 36.74
C THR A 924 76.23 -15.55 35.77
N LEU A 925 75.45 -14.60 36.29
CA LEU A 925 74.93 -13.45 35.54
C LEU A 925 75.96 -12.31 35.59
N GLY A 926 76.69 -12.11 34.50
CA GLY A 926 77.68 -11.02 34.39
C GLY A 926 77.07 -9.62 34.49
N SER A 927 77.91 -8.62 34.80
CA SER A 927 77.50 -7.21 34.89
C SER A 927 76.85 -6.72 33.58
N GLY A 928 75.78 -5.94 33.69
CA GLY A 928 74.97 -5.41 32.58
C GLY A 928 74.05 -6.43 31.90
N LEU A 929 74.24 -7.74 32.13
CA LEU A 929 73.45 -8.77 31.47
C LEU A 929 72.03 -8.88 32.04
N SER A 930 71.08 -9.15 31.17
CA SER A 930 69.65 -9.24 31.47
C SER A 930 68.98 -10.41 30.76
N GLY A 931 67.98 -11.01 31.38
CA GLY A 931 67.11 -12.01 30.76
C GLY A 931 65.69 -11.91 31.31
N ASN A 932 64.83 -12.89 30.99
CA ASN A 932 63.50 -12.96 31.57
C ASN A 932 63.07 -14.38 31.93
N VAL A 933 62.03 -14.46 32.76
CA VAL A 933 61.25 -15.66 33.05
C VAL A 933 59.77 -15.31 32.96
N THR A 934 58.91 -16.28 32.63
CA THR A 934 57.49 -16.05 32.41
C THR A 934 56.63 -17.09 33.09
N PHE A 935 55.41 -16.69 33.45
CA PHE A 935 54.35 -17.63 33.82
C PHE A 935 53.00 -17.12 33.34
N ALA A 936 52.16 -18.03 32.87
CA ALA A 936 50.78 -17.74 32.50
C ALA A 936 49.82 -18.36 33.51
N VAL A 937 48.78 -17.62 33.85
CA VAL A 937 47.68 -18.05 34.72
C VAL A 937 46.35 -17.86 34.02
N LYS A 938 45.32 -18.60 34.43
CA LYS A 938 43.94 -18.39 34.01
C LYS A 938 43.16 -17.76 35.17
N LEU A 939 42.47 -16.64 34.91
CA LEU A 939 41.53 -16.03 35.85
C LEU A 939 40.28 -16.91 35.99
N GLN A 940 39.81 -17.14 37.21
CA GLN A 940 38.61 -17.92 37.52
C GLN A 940 37.38 -17.03 37.63
#